data_AF-A0A4R1HVU7-F1
#
_entry.id   AF-A0A4R1HVU7-F1
#
_cell.length_a   1.000
_cell.length_b   1.000
_cell.length_c   1.000
_cell.angle_alpha   90.00
_cell.angle_beta   90.00
_cell.angle_gamma   90.00
#
_symmetry.space_group_name_H-M   'P 1'
#
loop_
_entity.id
_entity.type
_entity.pdbx_description
1 polymer ?
#
loop_
_entity_poly.entity_id
_entity_poly.type
_entity_poly.pdbx_seq_one_letter_code
_entity_poly.pdbx_strand_id
1 'polypeptide(L)'
;MLQRGAVDSTAPRRGGPRPEVVRVGVFVGALVLAGLGAAVAGSVAGELTAPGATTAVRLVLLVAGALVAGLGLVHPLTGARESAPPGRWHRRVAWASGLLAAAAALAGYLHGDVSRTGTLVWVVAALAVPALLEIRHASARWTVPVAALPGVVLVAVTFGSAHTGLAFAADVVYAVASSVLLAALAALTLRAFGDGVPGPGADRALDQDGGAVGERSNSSDVLIDDRSPSARPSSGPAAAPGWPVRLGSVGLVAAVVAALAGAARILTAGPYSVIDLVGTAYGRAALVAVALPAVAAVVLLALCRTAYRRAAPVAAGATRRGGVRHDAAGAPAAADGVRSAVLAGATGAVVALGVAAASVAGLLPAPAPAAVPGQALLRTVALDGVNVPVLVAPMRPGPNLVQLGGSGYPATGDAATQQPGPGGTGAPSTPAGAAGGEADPGTAGHDMGGTAGTGGHEMATHGGSATVAADGDPVGFVSRPGARGGWAVVDIPAGTTSLTVSMAGDSATVPVSVGDSVGDAPSSALTGRDGPECASAIVGAALGGTPGTVTSCPSQALDPEQAGALTATVRTMAEKGARNVRLVGDASPRSVAATRLVRDEGRKAGLAFTPDAGNDPNSALVVVSGWEQAVDVLGEVRQRAATTPTHLGGTFLAPWLLTGDVLRQTASAFLPLSFAPNEPEAQRFALALAATHPDTAPSASGYLAWAREIGVRTDPRPSLYGAAAVNVPMSIEPQGSSGHHGGPDPAAWFPGGTVVPVSGPMEGSP
;
A
#
# COMPACT_ATOMS: atom_id res chain seq x y z
N MET A 1 -77.40 -41.58 5.50
CA MET A 1 -75.94 -41.65 5.31
C MET A 1 -75.57 -40.90 4.03
N LEU A 2 -75.19 -39.63 4.17
CA LEU A 2 -74.69 -38.78 3.08
C LEU A 2 -73.44 -38.09 3.61
N GLN A 3 -72.28 -38.42 3.03
CA GLN A 3 -70.98 -37.92 3.44
C GLN A 3 -70.51 -36.88 2.41
N ARG A 4 -70.52 -35.60 2.81
CA ARG A 4 -69.85 -34.50 2.09
C ARG A 4 -68.40 -34.43 2.55
N GLY A 5 -67.46 -34.55 1.60
CA GLY A 5 -66.04 -34.31 1.83
C GLY A 5 -65.76 -32.81 2.03
N ALA A 6 -65.02 -32.48 3.09
CA ALA A 6 -64.43 -31.17 3.31
C ALA A 6 -63.03 -31.15 2.68
N VAL A 7 -62.80 -30.20 1.78
CA VAL A 7 -61.49 -29.89 1.21
C VAL A 7 -60.82 -28.90 2.17
N ASP A 8 -59.71 -29.30 2.78
CA ASP A 8 -58.94 -28.49 3.72
C ASP A 8 -57.89 -27.68 2.94
N SER A 9 -58.11 -26.37 2.84
CA SER A 9 -57.23 -25.42 2.14
C SER A 9 -56.22 -24.80 3.11
N THR A 10 -55.12 -25.50 3.37
CA THR A 10 -53.97 -25.00 4.14
C THR A 10 -52.81 -24.66 3.19
N ALA A 11 -52.94 -23.56 2.45
CA ALA A 11 -51.78 -22.99 1.75
C ALA A 11 -50.87 -22.27 2.76
N PRO A 12 -49.58 -22.62 2.88
CA PRO A 12 -48.66 -21.91 3.78
C PRO A 12 -48.49 -20.48 3.29
N ARG A 13 -48.90 -19.50 4.11
CA ARG A 13 -48.56 -18.09 3.92
C ARG A 13 -47.03 -17.99 3.86
N ARG A 14 -46.47 -17.88 2.65
CA ARG A 14 -45.08 -17.49 2.44
C ARG A 14 -44.92 -16.08 3.02
N GLY A 15 -44.51 -16.00 4.27
CA GLY A 15 -44.13 -14.75 4.91
C GLY A 15 -42.90 -14.22 4.20
N GLY A 16 -43.08 -13.24 3.32
CA GLY A 16 -41.95 -12.50 2.75
C GLY A 16 -41.06 -11.94 3.86
N PRO A 17 -39.75 -11.75 3.61
CA PRO A 17 -38.85 -11.20 4.61
C PRO A 17 -39.43 -9.90 5.14
N ARG A 18 -39.44 -9.75 6.46
CA ARG A 18 -39.94 -8.51 7.09
C ARG A 18 -39.21 -7.32 6.45
N PRO A 19 -39.90 -6.24 6.06
CA PRO A 19 -39.31 -5.11 5.34
C PRO A 19 -38.13 -4.47 6.08
N GLU A 20 -38.06 -4.64 7.40
CA GLU A 20 -36.93 -4.21 8.21
C GLU A 20 -35.62 -4.99 7.95
N VAL A 21 -35.68 -6.29 7.65
CA VAL A 21 -34.50 -7.14 7.37
C VAL A 21 -33.89 -6.74 6.03
N VAL A 22 -34.74 -6.46 5.04
CA VAL A 22 -34.32 -6.00 3.71
C VAL A 22 -33.63 -4.63 3.81
N ARG A 23 -34.16 -3.69 4.61
CA ARG A 23 -33.55 -2.36 4.80
C ARG A 23 -32.17 -2.41 5.45
N VAL A 24 -32.00 -3.22 6.50
CA VAL A 24 -30.69 -3.39 7.16
C VAL A 24 -29.70 -4.08 6.20
N GLY A 25 -30.14 -5.10 5.47
CA GLY A 25 -29.31 -5.77 4.47
C GLY A 25 -28.84 -4.84 3.36
N VAL A 26 -29.72 -3.97 2.84
CA VAL A 26 -29.36 -2.97 1.81
C VAL A 26 -28.38 -1.94 2.36
N PHE A 27 -28.56 -1.46 3.59
CA PHE A 27 -27.64 -0.50 4.21
C PHE A 27 -26.25 -1.11 4.43
N VAL A 28 -26.18 -2.32 4.99
CA VAL A 28 -24.91 -3.03 5.19
C VAL A 28 -24.25 -3.37 3.86
N GLY A 29 -25.02 -3.81 2.87
CA GLY A 29 -24.54 -4.08 1.52
C GLY A 29 -23.97 -2.84 0.84
N ALA A 30 -24.62 -1.68 0.99
CA ALA A 30 -24.12 -0.40 0.48
C ALA A 30 -22.82 0.03 1.18
N LEU A 31 -22.70 -0.21 2.49
CA LEU A 31 -21.49 0.09 3.26
C LEU A 31 -20.31 -0.78 2.79
N VAL A 32 -20.55 -2.07 2.56
CA VAL A 32 -19.54 -3.03 2.06
C VAL A 32 -19.15 -2.69 0.62
N LEU A 33 -20.12 -2.38 -0.26
CA LEU A 33 -19.85 -1.97 -1.64
C LEU A 33 -19.08 -0.65 -1.70
N ALA A 34 -19.36 0.32 -0.82
CA ALA A 34 -18.59 1.55 -0.73
C ALA A 34 -17.14 1.28 -0.28
N GLY A 35 -16.94 0.39 0.69
CA GLY A 35 -15.59 -0.03 1.12
C GLY A 35 -14.82 -0.73 -0.01
N LEU A 36 -15.47 -1.65 -0.74
CA LEU A 36 -14.89 -2.32 -1.91
C LEU A 36 -14.59 -1.34 -3.04
N GLY A 37 -15.49 -0.39 -3.33
CA GLY A 37 -15.28 0.64 -4.34
C GLY A 37 -14.10 1.55 -4.00
N ALA A 38 -13.92 1.90 -2.72
CA ALA A 38 -12.75 2.65 -2.25
C ALA A 38 -11.45 1.84 -2.37
N ALA A 39 -11.48 0.53 -2.07
CA ALA A 39 -10.35 -0.37 -2.28
C ALA A 39 -9.94 -0.44 -3.77
N VAL A 40 -10.93 -0.57 -4.66
CA VAL A 40 -10.71 -0.60 -6.12
C VAL A 40 -10.17 0.74 -6.62
N ALA A 41 -10.70 1.87 -6.14
CA ALA A 41 -10.17 3.19 -6.49
C ALA A 41 -8.70 3.37 -6.03
N GLY A 42 -8.36 2.89 -4.83
CA GLY A 42 -6.99 2.89 -4.33
C GLY A 42 -6.05 1.98 -5.12
N SER A 43 -6.53 0.82 -5.59
CA SER A 43 -5.74 -0.06 -6.46
C SER A 43 -5.53 0.51 -7.85
N VAL A 44 -6.53 1.21 -8.41
CA VAL A 44 -6.42 1.89 -9.72
C VAL A 44 -5.48 3.10 -9.64
N ALA A 45 -5.34 3.74 -8.48
CA ALA A 45 -4.34 4.77 -8.24
C ALA A 45 -2.90 4.23 -8.14
N GLY A 46 -2.71 2.90 -8.08
CA GLY A 46 -1.39 2.27 -7.97
C GLY A 46 -0.74 2.41 -6.58
N GLU A 47 -1.52 2.76 -5.55
CA GLU A 47 -1.00 3.15 -4.23
C GLU A 47 -1.03 2.02 -3.19
N LEU A 48 -1.78 0.95 -3.45
CA LEU A 48 -1.93 -0.18 -2.53
C LEU A 48 -1.02 -1.33 -2.94
N THR A 49 0.17 -1.39 -2.33
CA THR A 49 1.14 -2.49 -2.52
C THR A 49 0.78 -3.75 -1.73
N ALA A 50 -0.19 -3.68 -0.82
CA ALA A 50 -0.67 -4.81 -0.04
C ALA A 50 -1.68 -5.67 -0.85
N PRO A 51 -1.71 -7.01 -0.64
CA PRO A 51 -2.72 -7.87 -1.26
C PRO A 51 -4.12 -7.31 -1.08
N GLY A 52 -4.93 -7.25 -2.15
CA GLY A 52 -6.24 -6.60 -2.11
C GLY A 52 -7.16 -7.07 -0.96
N ALA A 53 -7.00 -8.32 -0.52
CA ALA A 53 -7.73 -8.88 0.62
C ALA A 53 -7.37 -8.23 1.97
N THR A 54 -6.08 -8.00 2.28
CA THR A 54 -5.68 -7.38 3.56
C THR A 54 -6.12 -5.93 3.62
N THR A 55 -5.99 -5.20 2.50
CA THR A 55 -6.52 -3.84 2.37
C THR A 55 -8.04 -3.80 2.57
N ALA A 56 -8.79 -4.71 1.94
CA ALA A 56 -10.23 -4.80 2.12
C ALA A 56 -10.62 -5.09 3.57
N VAL A 57 -9.93 -6.01 4.25
CA VAL A 57 -10.16 -6.32 5.67
C VAL A 57 -9.91 -5.09 6.55
N ARG A 58 -8.81 -4.38 6.34
CA ARG A 58 -8.50 -3.13 7.08
C ARG A 58 -9.54 -2.05 6.84
N LEU A 59 -9.99 -1.88 5.61
CA LEU A 59 -11.06 -0.93 5.27
C LEU A 59 -12.37 -1.24 5.98
N VAL A 60 -12.80 -2.51 5.96
CA VAL A 60 -14.00 -2.95 6.65
C VAL A 60 -13.88 -2.70 8.16
N LEU A 61 -12.72 -3.01 8.76
CA LEU A 61 -12.46 -2.76 10.18
C LEU A 61 -12.57 -1.27 10.53
N LEU A 62 -11.90 -0.39 9.77
CA LEU A 62 -11.91 1.05 10.02
C LEU A 62 -13.30 1.65 9.88
N VAL A 63 -14.03 1.29 8.82
CA VAL A 63 -15.35 1.85 8.53
C VAL A 63 -16.39 1.37 9.55
N ALA A 64 -16.40 0.06 9.84
CA ALA A 64 -17.32 -0.50 10.82
C ALA A 64 -17.01 0.02 12.24
N GLY A 65 -15.73 0.11 12.60
CA GLY A 65 -15.27 0.69 13.86
C GLY A 65 -15.68 2.15 14.03
N ALA A 66 -15.43 2.99 13.01
CA ALA A 66 -15.82 4.39 13.01
C ALA A 66 -17.34 4.58 13.11
N LEU A 67 -18.13 3.73 12.44
CA LEU A 67 -19.59 3.78 12.53
C LEU A 67 -20.09 3.43 13.94
N VAL A 68 -19.55 2.38 14.57
CA VAL A 68 -19.89 2.00 15.95
C VAL A 68 -19.54 3.12 16.93
N ALA A 69 -18.32 3.65 16.82
CA ALA A 69 -17.86 4.75 17.65
C ALA A 69 -18.73 6.00 17.48
N GLY A 70 -19.00 6.38 16.23
CA GLY A 70 -19.84 7.52 15.89
C GLY A 70 -21.27 7.37 16.41
N LEU A 71 -21.88 6.19 16.30
CA LEU A 71 -23.21 5.91 16.85
C LEU A 71 -23.24 6.11 18.37
N GLY A 72 -22.19 5.68 19.07
CA GLY A 72 -22.04 5.91 20.51
C GLY A 72 -21.92 7.40 20.87
N LEU A 73 -21.16 8.16 20.08
CA LEU A 73 -20.94 9.59 20.30
C LEU A 73 -22.16 10.46 19.97
N VAL A 74 -22.91 10.12 18.92
CA VAL A 74 -24.09 10.89 18.47
C VAL A 74 -25.32 10.60 19.33
N HIS A 75 -25.39 9.43 19.97
CA HIS A 75 -26.52 9.01 20.79
C HIS A 75 -27.03 10.09 21.78
N PRO A 76 -26.19 10.68 22.67
CA PRO A 76 -26.64 11.71 23.61
C PRO A 76 -27.17 12.99 22.92
N LEU A 77 -26.67 13.30 21.72
CA LEU A 77 -27.07 14.50 20.97
C LEU A 77 -28.43 14.37 20.30
N THR A 78 -28.91 13.14 20.10
CA THR A 78 -30.24 12.90 19.51
C THR A 78 -31.38 13.32 20.43
N GLY A 79 -31.10 13.64 21.70
CA GLY A 79 -32.06 14.28 22.60
C GLY A 79 -33.33 13.48 22.78
N ALA A 80 -33.24 12.13 22.72
CA ALA A 80 -34.33 11.26 23.08
C ALA A 80 -34.83 11.71 24.46
N ARG A 81 -36.01 12.34 24.50
CA ARG A 81 -36.74 12.57 25.75
C ARG A 81 -36.66 11.27 26.53
N GLU A 82 -36.33 11.36 27.83
CA GLU A 82 -35.98 10.26 28.74
C GLU A 82 -36.96 9.07 28.78
N SER A 83 -38.07 9.13 28.05
CA SER A 83 -39.15 8.16 27.96
C SER A 83 -39.21 7.33 26.66
N ALA A 84 -38.50 7.70 25.58
CA ALA A 84 -38.59 6.96 24.32
C ALA A 84 -37.38 6.03 24.12
N PRO A 85 -37.54 4.70 24.20
CA PRO A 85 -36.43 3.77 23.95
C PRO A 85 -35.90 3.96 22.52
N PRO A 86 -34.58 3.80 22.30
CA PRO A 86 -34.00 3.88 20.97
C PRO A 86 -34.74 2.94 20.02
N GLY A 87 -35.04 3.46 18.83
CA GLY A 87 -35.75 2.70 17.79
C GLY A 87 -35.03 1.37 17.51
N ARG A 88 -35.80 0.30 17.28
CA ARG A 88 -35.26 -1.06 17.06
C ARG A 88 -34.17 -1.11 15.98
N TRP A 89 -34.22 -0.21 15.01
CA TRP A 89 -33.25 -0.13 13.92
C TRP A 89 -31.86 0.35 14.38
N HIS A 90 -31.77 1.33 15.28
CA HIS A 90 -30.48 1.85 15.77
C HIS A 90 -29.66 0.72 16.40
N ARG A 91 -30.31 -0.10 17.23
CA ARG A 91 -29.69 -1.29 17.84
C ARG A 91 -29.20 -2.29 16.81
N ARG A 92 -29.99 -2.57 15.76
CA ARG A 92 -29.60 -3.52 14.71
C ARG A 92 -28.39 -3.03 13.91
N VAL A 93 -28.35 -1.75 13.56
CA VAL A 93 -27.22 -1.16 12.85
C VAL A 93 -25.97 -1.17 13.72
N ALA A 94 -26.09 -0.83 15.01
CA ALA A 94 -24.98 -0.89 15.96
C ALA A 94 -24.43 -2.32 16.11
N TRP A 95 -25.29 -3.33 16.27
CA TRP A 95 -24.88 -4.73 16.35
C TRP A 95 -24.26 -5.25 15.05
N ALA A 96 -24.86 -4.97 13.90
CA ALA A 96 -24.33 -5.38 12.61
C ALA A 96 -22.93 -4.80 12.38
N SER A 97 -22.75 -3.52 12.70
CA SER A 97 -21.45 -2.84 12.55
C SER A 97 -20.43 -3.36 13.57
N GLY A 98 -20.84 -3.59 14.82
CA GLY A 98 -19.96 -4.15 15.87
C GLY A 98 -19.46 -5.56 15.54
N LEU A 99 -20.36 -6.43 15.04
CA LEU A 99 -20.00 -7.78 14.60
C LEU A 99 -19.08 -7.75 13.38
N LEU A 100 -19.36 -6.87 12.41
CA LEU A 100 -18.53 -6.70 11.21
C LEU A 100 -17.11 -6.23 11.57
N ALA A 101 -16.99 -5.25 12.47
CA ALA A 101 -15.69 -4.79 12.98
C ALA A 101 -14.95 -5.91 13.73
N ALA A 102 -15.64 -6.66 14.60
CA ALA A 102 -15.03 -7.78 15.31
C ALA A 102 -14.52 -8.89 14.37
N ALA A 103 -15.30 -9.22 13.33
CA ALA A 103 -14.91 -10.20 12.33
C ALA A 103 -13.69 -9.75 11.51
N ALA A 104 -13.66 -8.47 11.09
CA ALA A 104 -12.53 -7.90 10.36
C ALA A 104 -11.25 -7.85 11.21
N ALA A 105 -11.36 -7.52 12.51
CA ALA A 105 -10.22 -7.56 13.42
C ALA A 105 -9.64 -8.97 13.55
N LEU A 106 -10.50 -9.98 13.68
CA LEU A 106 -10.08 -11.38 13.75
C LEU A 106 -9.44 -11.85 12.43
N ALA A 107 -9.98 -11.44 11.29
CA ALA A 107 -9.38 -11.72 9.99
C ALA A 107 -7.98 -11.10 9.88
N GLY A 108 -7.79 -9.84 10.32
CA GLY A 108 -6.46 -9.21 10.35
C GLY A 108 -5.45 -9.96 11.21
N TYR A 109 -5.86 -10.48 12.36
CA TYR A 109 -5.01 -11.35 13.19
C TYR A 109 -4.59 -12.63 12.46
N LEU A 110 -5.52 -13.29 11.77
CA LEU A 110 -5.24 -14.53 11.03
C LEU A 110 -4.28 -14.32 9.84
N HIS A 111 -4.22 -13.10 9.29
CA HIS A 111 -3.27 -12.72 8.25
C HIS A 111 -1.91 -12.23 8.80
N GLY A 112 -1.75 -12.18 10.13
CA GLY A 112 -0.50 -11.72 10.76
C GLY A 112 -0.31 -10.19 10.77
N ASP A 113 -1.36 -9.42 10.43
CA ASP A 113 -1.30 -7.95 10.36
C ASP A 113 -1.36 -7.27 11.73
N VAL A 114 -2.06 -7.88 12.69
CA VAL A 114 -2.39 -7.27 13.99
C VAL A 114 -1.98 -8.18 15.12
N SER A 115 -1.42 -7.61 16.19
CA SER A 115 -1.11 -8.37 17.40
C SER A 115 -2.37 -8.96 18.03
N ARG A 116 -2.22 -10.09 18.73
CA ARG A 116 -3.30 -10.73 19.48
C ARG A 116 -3.97 -9.75 20.46
N THR A 117 -3.16 -8.94 21.15
CA THR A 117 -3.64 -7.96 22.12
C THR A 117 -4.46 -6.86 21.45
N GLY A 118 -3.98 -6.31 20.33
CA GLY A 118 -4.72 -5.29 19.57
C GLY A 118 -6.07 -5.81 19.08
N THR A 119 -6.11 -7.05 18.61
CA THR A 119 -7.32 -7.72 18.13
C THR A 119 -8.36 -7.90 19.24
N LEU A 120 -7.94 -8.37 20.41
CA LEU A 120 -8.85 -8.55 21.56
C LEU A 120 -9.46 -7.22 22.01
N VAL A 121 -8.64 -6.18 22.11
CA VAL A 121 -9.09 -4.84 22.52
C VAL A 121 -10.12 -4.30 21.50
N TRP A 122 -9.87 -4.49 20.21
CA TRP A 122 -10.80 -4.11 19.13
C TRP A 122 -12.15 -4.84 19.21
N VAL A 123 -12.14 -6.16 19.37
CA VAL A 123 -13.36 -6.96 19.46
C VAL A 123 -14.21 -6.53 20.67
N VAL A 124 -13.58 -6.33 21.82
CA VAL A 124 -14.28 -5.89 23.03
C VAL A 124 -14.88 -4.50 22.84
N ALA A 125 -14.12 -3.54 22.30
CA ALA A 125 -14.62 -2.19 22.07
C ALA A 125 -15.80 -2.15 21.07
N ALA A 126 -15.70 -2.92 19.97
CA ALA A 126 -16.72 -2.98 18.93
C ALA A 126 -18.07 -3.57 19.43
N LEU A 127 -18.02 -4.50 20.38
CA LEU A 127 -19.22 -5.15 20.94
C LEU A 127 -19.76 -4.43 22.19
N ALA A 128 -18.93 -3.67 22.92
CA ALA A 128 -19.35 -2.94 24.11
C ALA A 128 -20.41 -1.87 23.81
N VAL A 129 -20.24 -1.10 22.73
CA VAL A 129 -21.18 -0.03 22.34
C VAL A 129 -22.59 -0.55 22.07
N PRO A 130 -22.82 -1.56 21.19
CA PRO A 130 -24.17 -2.08 20.98
C PRO A 130 -24.75 -2.76 22.23
N ALA A 131 -23.95 -3.46 23.02
CA ALA A 131 -24.40 -4.07 24.27
C ALA A 131 -24.90 -3.02 25.28
N LEU A 132 -24.19 -1.89 25.42
CA LEU A 132 -24.60 -0.81 26.32
C LEU A 132 -25.87 -0.07 25.84
N LEU A 133 -26.10 0.00 24.52
CA LEU A 133 -27.34 0.54 23.95
C LEU A 133 -28.58 -0.33 24.23
N GLU A 134 -28.41 -1.57 24.68
CA GLU A 134 -29.52 -2.45 25.10
C GLU A 134 -29.92 -2.27 26.56
N ILE A 135 -29.01 -1.79 27.40
CA ILE A 135 -29.24 -1.66 28.84
C ILE A 135 -30.21 -0.49 29.09
N ARG A 136 -31.48 -0.82 29.36
CA ARG A 136 -32.56 0.14 29.63
C ARG A 136 -32.27 1.11 30.79
N HIS A 137 -31.35 0.74 31.69
CA HIS A 137 -30.95 1.54 32.87
C HIS A 137 -29.62 2.28 32.70
N ALA A 138 -29.04 2.31 31.49
CA ALA A 138 -27.92 3.18 31.18
C ALA A 138 -28.41 4.64 31.02
N SER A 139 -29.05 5.18 32.07
CA SER A 139 -29.52 6.57 32.15
C SER A 139 -28.40 7.56 32.41
N ALA A 140 -27.19 7.08 32.70
CA ALA A 140 -26.01 7.93 32.71
C ALA A 140 -25.71 8.38 31.28
N ARG A 141 -26.02 9.65 30.97
CA ARG A 141 -25.71 10.35 29.71
C ARG A 141 -24.26 10.18 29.21
N TRP A 142 -23.38 9.59 30.02
CA TRP A 142 -21.95 9.42 29.80
C TRP A 142 -21.48 7.97 29.59
N THR A 143 -22.28 6.92 29.88
CA THR A 143 -21.78 5.53 29.77
C THR A 143 -21.51 5.09 28.33
N VAL A 144 -22.40 5.45 27.40
CA VAL A 144 -22.24 5.12 25.98
C VAL A 144 -21.08 5.88 25.32
N PRO A 145 -20.91 7.21 25.54
CA PRO A 145 -19.73 7.94 25.06
C PRO A 145 -18.42 7.38 25.62
N VAL A 146 -18.38 7.05 26.91
CA VAL A 146 -17.16 6.50 27.55
C VAL A 146 -16.79 5.14 26.95
N ALA A 147 -17.75 4.30 26.61
CA ALA A 147 -17.49 3.02 25.95
C ALA A 147 -17.14 3.16 24.45
N ALA A 148 -17.51 4.27 23.82
CA ALA A 148 -17.11 4.58 22.45
C ALA A 148 -15.66 5.11 22.37
N LEU A 149 -15.14 5.73 23.43
CA LEU A 149 -13.79 6.29 23.47
C LEU A 149 -12.68 5.27 23.13
N PRO A 150 -12.66 4.04 23.67
CA PRO A 150 -11.69 3.03 23.26
C PRO A 150 -11.73 2.74 21.76
N GLY A 151 -12.93 2.66 21.16
CA GLY A 151 -13.09 2.45 19.72
C GLY A 151 -12.52 3.62 18.92
N VAL A 152 -12.80 4.86 19.33
CA VAL A 152 -12.21 6.07 18.72
C VAL A 152 -10.69 6.08 18.84
N VAL A 153 -10.16 5.79 20.03
CA VAL A 153 -8.72 5.74 20.27
C VAL A 153 -8.08 4.66 19.44
N LEU A 154 -8.69 3.48 19.32
CA LEU A 154 -8.20 2.41 18.46
C LEU A 154 -8.22 2.81 16.99
N VAL A 155 -9.32 3.37 16.49
CA VAL A 155 -9.40 3.94 15.15
C VAL A 155 -8.25 4.92 14.94
N ALA A 156 -8.09 5.90 15.83
CA ALA A 156 -7.04 6.92 15.75
C ALA A 156 -5.61 6.34 15.84
N VAL A 157 -5.36 5.33 16.68
CA VAL A 157 -4.07 4.61 16.75
C VAL A 157 -3.81 3.85 15.45
N THR A 158 -4.85 3.32 14.82
CA THR A 158 -4.73 2.65 13.53
C THR A 158 -4.39 3.66 12.41
N PHE A 159 -4.91 4.89 12.48
CA PHE A 159 -4.57 6.00 11.58
C PHE A 159 -3.20 6.64 11.86
N GLY A 160 -2.82 6.73 13.13
CA GLY A 160 -1.74 7.59 13.62
C GLY A 160 -0.51 6.84 14.12
N SER A 161 -0.40 5.51 13.92
CA SER A 161 0.77 4.73 14.34
C SER A 161 2.08 5.23 13.71
N ALA A 162 2.01 5.97 12.60
CA ALA A 162 3.15 6.61 11.95
C ALA A 162 3.45 8.03 12.44
N HIS A 163 2.55 8.69 13.18
CA HIS A 163 2.68 10.10 13.57
C HIS A 163 2.80 10.25 15.09
N THR A 164 3.56 11.25 15.54
CA THR A 164 3.65 11.63 16.96
C THR A 164 3.32 13.11 17.15
N GLY A 165 3.08 13.53 18.40
CA GLY A 165 2.83 14.94 18.74
C GLY A 165 1.57 15.53 18.10
N LEU A 166 1.70 16.71 17.47
CA LEU A 166 0.56 17.43 16.89
C LEU A 166 -0.07 16.70 15.69
N ALA A 167 0.72 15.99 14.90
CA ALA A 167 0.22 15.22 13.77
C ALA A 167 -0.67 14.06 14.25
N PHE A 168 -0.27 13.36 15.33
CA PHE A 168 -1.11 12.36 15.98
C PHE A 168 -2.41 12.96 16.54
N ALA A 169 -2.34 14.15 17.16
CA ALA A 169 -3.54 14.84 17.63
C ALA A 169 -4.50 15.19 16.47
N ALA A 170 -3.96 15.61 15.32
CA ALA A 170 -4.75 15.85 14.11
C ALA A 170 -5.42 14.56 13.59
N ASP A 171 -4.72 13.43 13.62
CA ASP A 171 -5.29 12.12 13.25
C ASP A 171 -6.44 11.71 14.19
N VAL A 172 -6.29 11.92 15.50
CA VAL A 172 -7.36 11.68 16.47
C VAL A 172 -8.57 12.56 16.18
N VAL A 173 -8.37 13.86 15.97
CA VAL A 173 -9.47 14.79 15.66
C VAL A 173 -10.15 14.42 14.35
N TYR A 174 -9.38 14.07 13.32
CA TYR A 174 -9.90 13.62 12.03
C TYR A 174 -10.73 12.34 12.17
N ALA A 175 -10.25 11.36 12.93
CA ALA A 175 -10.94 10.10 13.18
C ALA A 175 -12.27 10.31 13.94
N VAL A 176 -12.25 11.14 15.00
CA VAL A 176 -13.46 11.49 15.77
C VAL A 176 -14.48 12.18 14.86
N ALA A 177 -14.05 13.22 14.16
CA ALA A 177 -14.92 14.03 13.31
C ALA A 177 -15.52 13.20 12.17
N SER A 178 -14.72 12.35 11.53
CA SER A 178 -15.18 11.43 10.49
C SER A 178 -16.18 10.39 11.02
N SER A 179 -15.96 9.88 12.23
CA SER A 179 -16.88 8.94 12.89
C SER A 179 -18.23 9.59 13.19
N VAL A 180 -18.22 10.82 13.74
CA VAL A 180 -19.45 11.59 14.02
C VAL A 180 -20.18 11.94 12.72
N LEU A 181 -19.46 12.37 11.69
CA LEU A 181 -20.01 12.64 10.36
C LEU A 181 -20.70 11.40 9.80
N LEU A 182 -20.02 10.25 9.82
CA LEU A 182 -20.55 9.00 9.29
C LEU A 182 -21.82 8.56 10.02
N ALA A 183 -21.84 8.67 11.35
CA ALA A 183 -23.02 8.33 12.14
C ALA A 183 -24.19 9.30 11.91
N ALA A 184 -23.92 10.60 11.79
CA ALA A 184 -24.94 11.60 11.48
C ALA A 184 -25.57 11.35 10.10
N LEU A 185 -24.74 11.05 9.10
CA LEU A 185 -25.18 10.68 7.76
C LEU A 185 -26.02 9.41 7.79
N ALA A 186 -25.53 8.33 8.40
CA ALA A 186 -26.28 7.08 8.53
C ALA A 186 -27.65 7.29 9.18
N ALA A 187 -27.73 8.09 10.24
CA ALA A 187 -28.99 8.39 10.91
C ALA A 187 -29.97 9.16 10.02
N LEU A 188 -29.49 10.14 9.26
CA LEU A 188 -30.31 10.89 8.30
C LEU A 188 -30.81 10.00 7.16
N THR A 189 -29.95 9.15 6.60
CA THR A 189 -30.27 8.22 5.51
C THR A 189 -31.35 7.23 5.96
N LEU A 190 -31.16 6.60 7.12
CA LEU A 190 -32.09 5.60 7.65
C LEU A 190 -33.47 6.19 7.96
N ARG A 191 -33.53 7.46 8.36
CA ARG A 191 -34.79 8.17 8.55
C ARG A 191 -35.50 8.46 7.23
N ALA A 192 -34.77 8.90 6.21
CA ALA A 192 -35.34 9.16 4.88
C ALA A 192 -36.06 7.92 4.32
N PHE A 193 -35.54 6.72 4.61
CA PHE A 193 -36.19 5.45 4.27
C PHE A 193 -37.38 5.05 5.17
N GLY A 194 -37.46 5.59 6.39
CA GLY A 194 -38.51 5.27 7.36
C GLY A 194 -39.85 5.95 7.06
N ASP A 195 -39.79 7.22 6.67
CA ASP A 195 -40.97 8.09 6.53
C ASP A 195 -41.72 7.89 5.18
N GLY A 196 -41.14 7.14 4.23
CA GLY A 196 -41.60 7.06 2.84
C GLY A 196 -42.57 5.92 2.47
N VAL A 197 -43.00 5.06 3.41
CA VAL A 197 -43.94 3.97 3.11
C VAL A 197 -45.24 4.20 3.89
N PRO A 198 -46.31 4.72 3.24
CA PRO A 198 -47.63 4.75 3.83
C PRO A 198 -47.99 3.32 4.25
N GLY A 199 -48.29 3.12 5.53
CA GLY A 199 -48.72 1.82 6.01
C GLY A 199 -49.98 1.39 5.26
N PRO A 200 -50.09 0.14 4.77
CA PRO A 200 -51.24 -0.36 4.00
C PRO A 200 -52.56 -0.46 4.80
N GLY A 201 -52.70 0.28 5.89
CA GLY A 201 -53.87 0.29 6.78
C GLY A 201 -54.56 1.64 6.92
N ALA A 202 -54.01 2.74 6.37
CA ALA A 202 -54.64 4.05 6.48
C ALA A 202 -55.95 4.16 5.66
N ASP A 203 -56.09 3.39 4.58
CA ASP A 203 -57.29 3.40 3.74
C ASP A 203 -58.47 2.59 4.31
N ARG A 204 -58.25 1.77 5.37
CA ARG A 204 -59.34 0.99 5.99
C ARG A 204 -60.13 1.73 7.07
N ALA A 205 -59.63 2.87 7.55
CA ALA A 205 -60.30 3.64 8.59
C ALA A 205 -61.38 4.59 8.05
N LEU A 206 -61.47 4.80 6.72
CA LEU A 206 -62.48 5.66 6.11
C LEU A 206 -63.72 4.89 5.58
N ASP A 207 -63.75 3.56 5.70
CA ASP A 207 -64.82 2.71 5.14
C ASP A 207 -65.64 1.98 6.23
N GLN A 208 -65.47 2.34 7.51
CA GLN A 208 -66.16 1.68 8.64
C GLN A 208 -67.29 2.50 9.32
N ASP A 209 -67.61 3.70 8.85
CA ASP A 209 -68.75 4.50 9.39
C ASP A 209 -70.04 4.39 8.56
N GLY A 210 -70.11 3.43 7.63
CA GLY A 210 -71.29 3.16 6.81
C GLY A 210 -72.19 2.06 7.37
N GLY A 211 -73.03 2.38 8.37
CA GLY A 211 -74.34 1.74 8.52
C GLY A 211 -74.60 0.90 9.77
N ALA A 212 -75.35 1.50 10.71
CA ALA A 212 -76.43 0.82 11.43
C ALA A 212 -77.39 1.88 12.01
N VAL A 213 -78.43 2.17 11.26
CA VAL A 213 -79.65 2.82 11.74
C VAL A 213 -80.37 1.83 12.65
N GLY A 214 -80.64 2.21 13.90
CA GLY A 214 -81.30 1.34 14.89
C GLY A 214 -81.71 2.08 16.15
N GLU A 215 -82.88 2.72 16.05
CA GLU A 215 -83.87 3.12 17.07
C GLU A 215 -83.55 3.19 18.59
N ARG A 216 -83.93 4.38 19.12
CA ARG A 216 -84.65 4.66 20.38
C ARG A 216 -84.09 4.15 21.72
N SER A 217 -83.80 5.09 22.62
CA SER A 217 -84.68 5.37 23.78
C SER A 217 -84.05 6.41 24.73
N ASN A 218 -84.68 7.59 24.74
CA ASN A 218 -85.12 8.40 25.89
C ASN A 218 -84.27 8.59 27.16
N SER A 219 -84.22 9.88 27.58
CA SER A 219 -84.10 10.40 28.96
C SER A 219 -82.71 10.31 29.62
N SER A 220 -82.12 11.34 30.25
CA SER A 220 -82.63 12.60 30.81
C SER A 220 -81.47 13.59 31.05
N ASP A 221 -81.78 14.88 31.08
CA ASP A 221 -81.16 15.97 31.86
C ASP A 221 -79.67 15.91 32.20
N VAL A 222 -78.87 16.75 31.53
CA VAL A 222 -77.75 17.44 32.20
C VAL A 222 -77.67 18.89 31.71
N LEU A 223 -77.68 19.77 32.70
CA LEU A 223 -77.57 21.23 32.69
C LEU A 223 -76.64 21.83 31.63
N ILE A 224 -77.15 22.88 31.00
CA ILE A 224 -76.40 23.94 30.33
C ILE A 224 -75.62 24.71 31.42
N ASP A 225 -74.28 24.65 31.39
CA ASP A 225 -73.42 25.64 32.04
C ASP A 225 -72.68 26.44 30.95
N ASP A 226 -73.25 27.61 30.66
CA ASP A 226 -72.76 28.58 29.68
C ASP A 226 -71.79 29.54 30.37
N ARG A 227 -70.54 29.07 30.58
CA ARG A 227 -69.39 29.91 30.91
C ARG A 227 -68.17 29.43 30.15
N SER A 228 -68.02 29.92 28.92
CA SER A 228 -66.78 29.80 28.16
C SER A 228 -65.80 30.90 28.61
N PRO A 229 -64.75 30.62 29.39
CA PRO A 229 -63.66 31.57 29.54
C PRO A 229 -62.92 31.64 28.20
N SER A 230 -62.80 32.84 27.65
CA SER A 230 -61.93 33.16 26.53
C SER A 230 -60.49 32.75 26.85
N ALA A 231 -60.13 31.52 26.50
CA ALA A 231 -58.77 31.00 26.59
C ALA A 231 -57.90 31.84 25.65
N ARG A 232 -57.12 32.76 26.23
CA ARG A 232 -55.99 33.36 25.52
C ARG A 232 -55.17 32.22 24.93
N PRO A 233 -54.85 32.23 23.62
CA PRO A 233 -53.94 31.26 23.06
C PRO A 233 -52.63 31.40 23.84
N SER A 234 -52.34 30.41 24.69
CA SER A 234 -51.04 30.29 25.30
C SER A 234 -50.06 30.19 24.14
N SER A 235 -49.21 31.20 24.01
CA SER A 235 -48.04 31.14 23.15
C SER A 235 -47.15 30.03 23.71
N GLY A 236 -47.47 28.79 23.33
CA GLY A 236 -46.69 27.62 23.67
C GLY A 236 -45.24 27.88 23.25
N PRO A 237 -44.27 27.48 24.07
CA PRO A 237 -42.86 27.73 23.79
C PRO A 237 -42.56 27.26 22.36
N ALA A 238 -41.98 28.16 21.57
CA ALA A 238 -41.62 27.93 20.17
C ALA A 238 -41.04 26.51 20.05
N ALA A 239 -41.71 25.67 19.24
CA ALA A 239 -41.36 24.28 19.09
C ALA A 239 -39.85 24.17 18.81
N ALA A 240 -39.12 23.53 19.72
CA ALA A 240 -37.67 23.40 19.60
C ALA A 240 -37.34 22.85 18.20
N PRO A 241 -36.26 23.32 17.55
CA PRO A 241 -35.89 22.89 16.21
C PRO A 241 -35.85 21.37 16.18
N GLY A 242 -36.58 20.79 15.22
CA GLY A 242 -36.74 19.36 15.08
C GLY A 242 -35.37 18.68 15.04
N TRP A 243 -35.29 17.50 15.67
CA TRP A 243 -34.14 16.59 15.67
C TRP A 243 -33.32 16.53 14.35
N PRO A 244 -33.90 16.51 13.13
CA PRO A 244 -33.10 16.51 11.89
C PRO A 244 -32.23 17.76 11.69
N VAL A 245 -32.66 18.92 12.18
CA VAL A 245 -31.86 20.16 12.11
C VAL A 245 -30.64 20.04 13.00
N ARG A 246 -30.79 19.44 14.20
CA ARG A 246 -29.67 19.24 15.14
C ARG A 246 -28.65 18.25 14.59
N LEU A 247 -29.10 17.11 14.05
CA LEU A 247 -28.22 16.13 13.40
C LEU A 247 -27.50 16.71 12.18
N GLY A 248 -28.20 17.51 11.37
CA GLY A 248 -27.63 18.20 10.22
C GLY A 248 -26.52 19.18 10.64
N SER A 249 -26.74 19.98 11.68
CA SER A 249 -25.72 20.88 12.23
C SER A 249 -24.52 20.13 12.82
N VAL A 250 -24.75 19.03 13.56
CA VAL A 250 -23.67 18.20 14.11
C VAL A 250 -22.84 17.58 12.99
N GLY A 251 -23.49 17.00 11.99
CA GLY A 251 -22.82 16.44 10.81
C GLY A 251 -22.02 17.50 10.05
N LEU A 252 -22.56 18.71 9.89
CA LEU A 252 -21.87 19.82 9.23
C LEU A 252 -20.62 20.26 9.99
N VAL A 253 -20.73 20.45 11.31
CA VAL A 253 -19.59 20.80 12.16
C VAL A 253 -18.53 19.70 12.09
N ALA A 254 -18.94 18.44 12.17
CA ALA A 254 -18.03 17.30 12.06
C ALA A 254 -17.32 17.26 10.70
N ALA A 255 -18.03 17.52 9.60
CA ALA A 255 -17.44 17.58 8.26
C ALA A 255 -16.41 18.71 8.12
N VAL A 256 -16.70 19.90 8.63
CA VAL A 256 -15.76 21.03 8.62
C VAL A 256 -14.54 20.73 9.49
N VAL A 257 -14.73 20.18 10.69
CA VAL A 257 -13.63 19.80 11.58
C VAL A 257 -12.75 18.72 10.94
N ALA A 258 -13.34 17.72 10.28
CA ALA A 258 -12.59 16.70 9.55
C ALA A 258 -11.78 17.31 8.39
N ALA A 259 -12.36 18.21 7.60
CA ALA A 259 -11.63 18.90 6.53
C ALA A 259 -10.47 19.75 7.08
N LEU A 260 -10.69 20.50 8.16
CA LEU A 260 -9.66 21.30 8.81
C LEU A 260 -8.57 20.44 9.45
N ALA A 261 -8.92 19.31 10.06
CA ALA A 261 -7.94 18.38 10.62
C ALA A 261 -7.11 17.71 9.52
N GLY A 262 -7.72 17.34 8.39
CA GLY A 262 -7.00 16.86 7.22
C GLY A 262 -6.04 17.91 6.66
N ALA A 263 -6.48 19.17 6.55
CA ALA A 263 -5.63 20.26 6.10
C ALA A 263 -4.49 20.55 7.10
N ALA A 264 -4.78 20.54 8.40
CA ALA A 264 -3.78 20.67 9.45
C ALA A 264 -2.74 19.55 9.37
N ARG A 265 -3.17 18.30 9.13
CA ARG A 265 -2.26 17.17 8.93
C ARG A 265 -1.29 17.44 7.78
N ILE A 266 -1.79 17.89 6.62
CA ILE A 266 -0.95 18.29 5.48
C ILE A 266 0.07 19.36 5.89
N LEU A 267 -0.37 20.42 6.56
CA LEU A 267 0.51 21.52 6.98
C LEU A 267 1.55 21.09 8.03
N THR A 268 1.21 20.16 8.92
CA THR A 268 2.11 19.64 9.97
C THR A 268 3.04 18.54 9.48
N ALA A 269 2.76 17.90 8.34
CA ALA A 269 3.61 16.86 7.75
C ALA A 269 4.95 17.43 7.23
N GLY A 270 5.14 18.75 7.28
CA GLY A 270 6.38 19.44 6.94
C GLY A 270 6.26 20.25 5.64
N PRO A 271 7.22 21.15 5.35
CA PRO A 271 7.15 22.02 4.17
C PRO A 271 7.10 21.24 2.84
N TYR A 272 7.65 20.03 2.83
CA TYR A 272 7.70 19.18 1.64
C TYR A 272 6.35 18.54 1.28
N SER A 273 5.40 18.43 2.22
CA SER A 273 4.07 17.89 1.93
C SER A 273 3.29 18.76 0.92
N VAL A 274 3.57 20.07 0.90
CA VAL A 274 2.94 21.03 -0.02
C VAL A 274 3.49 20.89 -1.43
N ILE A 275 4.78 20.56 -1.56
CA ILE A 275 5.42 20.29 -2.86
C ILE A 275 4.91 18.96 -3.41
N ASP A 276 4.72 17.98 -2.53
CA ASP A 276 4.25 16.64 -2.89
C ASP A 276 2.76 16.57 -3.24
N LEU A 277 1.98 17.62 -2.96
CA LEU A 277 0.51 17.62 -3.04
C LEU A 277 -0.06 17.25 -4.41
N VAL A 278 0.63 17.66 -5.48
CA VAL A 278 0.17 17.46 -6.87
C VAL A 278 1.00 16.40 -7.59
N GLY A 279 2.29 16.27 -7.24
CA GLY A 279 3.25 15.41 -7.94
C GLY A 279 3.34 13.97 -7.42
N THR A 280 2.79 13.67 -6.24
CA THR A 280 2.90 12.35 -5.64
C THR A 280 1.54 11.69 -5.41
N ALA A 281 1.54 10.36 -5.40
CA ALA A 281 0.43 9.53 -4.94
C ALA A 281 -0.11 10.00 -3.57
N TYR A 282 0.80 10.13 -2.59
CA TYR A 282 0.47 10.62 -1.26
C TYR A 282 -0.25 11.97 -1.29
N GLY A 283 0.27 12.93 -2.06
CA GLY A 283 -0.32 14.27 -2.16
C GLY A 283 -1.74 14.26 -2.72
N ARG A 284 -1.99 13.49 -3.78
CA ARG A 284 -3.33 13.34 -4.37
C ARG A 284 -4.29 12.69 -3.39
N ALA A 285 -3.85 11.65 -2.70
CA ALA A 285 -4.68 10.96 -1.73
C ALA A 285 -4.93 11.82 -0.47
N ALA A 286 -3.96 12.64 -0.06
CA ALA A 286 -4.14 13.65 1.00
C ALA A 286 -5.13 14.75 0.58
N LEU A 287 -5.08 15.22 -0.66
CA LEU A 287 -6.07 16.14 -1.23
C LEU A 287 -7.48 15.53 -1.20
N VAL A 288 -7.61 14.26 -1.58
CA VAL A 288 -8.89 13.53 -1.52
C VAL A 288 -9.40 13.44 -0.08
N ALA A 289 -8.52 13.17 0.91
CA ALA A 289 -8.89 13.13 2.33
C ALA A 289 -9.39 14.48 2.87
N VAL A 290 -8.92 15.61 2.32
CA VAL A 290 -9.43 16.96 2.67
C VAL A 290 -10.69 17.32 1.90
N ALA A 291 -10.74 17.00 0.60
CA ALA A 291 -11.83 17.37 -0.28
C ALA A 291 -13.14 16.64 0.06
N LEU A 292 -13.08 15.35 0.39
CA LEU A 292 -14.29 14.54 0.61
C LEU A 292 -15.13 15.03 1.82
N PRO A 293 -14.57 15.34 3.01
CA PRO A 293 -15.34 15.94 4.09
C PRO A 293 -15.92 17.31 3.71
N ALA A 294 -15.19 18.12 2.95
CA ALA A 294 -15.69 19.42 2.47
C ALA A 294 -16.89 19.25 1.53
N VAL A 295 -16.84 18.29 0.61
CA VAL A 295 -17.98 17.94 -0.26
C VAL A 295 -19.16 17.44 0.59
N ALA A 296 -18.93 16.58 1.57
CA ALA A 296 -19.97 16.12 2.48
C ALA A 296 -20.63 17.27 3.26
N ALA A 297 -19.86 18.26 3.71
CA ALA A 297 -20.37 19.48 4.34
C ALA A 297 -21.30 20.27 3.40
N VAL A 298 -20.89 20.46 2.14
CA VAL A 298 -21.69 21.17 1.13
C VAL A 298 -23.01 20.43 0.86
N VAL A 299 -22.97 19.10 0.75
CA VAL A 299 -24.20 18.32 0.53
C VAL A 299 -25.11 18.37 1.77
N LEU A 300 -24.57 18.24 2.98
CA LEU A 300 -25.34 18.37 4.22
C LEU A 300 -26.01 19.75 4.33
N LEU A 301 -25.30 20.82 3.97
CA LEU A 301 -25.86 22.18 3.90
C LEU A 301 -27.01 22.27 2.89
N ALA A 302 -26.86 21.69 1.70
CA ALA A 302 -27.91 21.65 0.70
C ALA A 302 -29.15 20.89 1.21
N LEU A 303 -28.95 19.73 1.83
CA LEU A 303 -30.03 18.94 2.44
C LEU A 303 -30.74 19.71 3.56
N CYS A 304 -30.00 20.35 4.47
CA CYS A 304 -30.58 21.16 5.54
C CYS A 304 -31.39 22.34 5.00
N ARG A 305 -30.87 23.04 3.97
CA ARG A 305 -31.60 24.14 3.31
C ARG A 305 -32.89 23.67 2.65
N THR A 306 -32.87 22.52 1.96
CA THR A 306 -34.09 21.97 1.35
C THR A 306 -35.12 21.57 2.41
N ALA A 307 -34.70 20.97 3.52
CA ALA A 307 -35.57 20.64 4.64
C ALA A 307 -36.19 21.89 5.29
N TYR A 308 -35.38 22.94 5.52
CA TYR A 308 -35.84 24.20 6.09
C TYR A 308 -36.87 24.90 5.19
N ARG A 309 -36.61 24.96 3.87
CA ARG A 309 -37.55 25.53 2.89
C ARG A 309 -38.89 24.80 2.88
N ARG A 310 -38.92 23.49 3.13
CA ARG A 310 -40.18 22.72 3.23
C ARG A 310 -40.97 23.00 4.51
N ALA A 311 -40.30 23.36 5.60
CA ALA A 311 -40.96 23.67 6.86
C ALA A 311 -41.57 25.07 6.92
N ALA A 312 -41.03 26.03 6.15
CA ALA A 312 -41.46 27.43 6.17
C ALA A 312 -42.92 27.73 5.73
N PRO A 313 -43.51 27.09 4.70
CA PRO A 313 -44.83 27.51 4.21
C PRO A 313 -46.03 27.05 5.06
N VAL A 314 -45.87 26.06 5.95
CA VAL A 314 -46.96 25.58 6.81
C VAL A 314 -47.29 26.57 7.92
N ALA A 315 -46.32 27.40 8.35
CA ALA A 315 -46.53 28.41 9.38
C ALA A 315 -47.20 29.70 8.84
N ALA A 316 -47.03 30.01 7.55
CA ALA A 316 -47.57 31.23 6.95
C ALA A 316 -49.03 31.11 6.46
N GLY A 317 -49.54 29.89 6.29
CA GLY A 317 -50.91 29.64 5.78
C GLY A 317 -52.01 29.52 6.84
N ALA A 318 -51.66 29.39 8.13
CA ALA A 318 -52.62 29.09 9.20
C ALA A 318 -53.51 30.29 9.63
N THR A 319 -53.34 31.48 9.03
CA THR A 319 -54.14 32.67 9.38
C THR A 319 -55.19 33.07 8.34
N ARG A 320 -55.33 32.40 7.20
CA ARG A 320 -56.40 32.73 6.23
C ARG A 320 -57.64 31.87 6.43
N ARG A 321 -58.39 32.24 7.48
CA ARG A 321 -59.75 31.76 7.75
C ARG A 321 -60.71 32.40 6.75
N GLY A 322 -61.45 31.57 6.00
CA GLY A 322 -62.63 32.00 5.23
C GLY A 322 -62.44 31.98 3.72
N GLY A 323 -62.84 30.88 3.08
CA GLY A 323 -62.93 30.79 1.63
C GLY A 323 -63.05 29.34 1.17
N VAL A 324 -64.30 28.91 0.98
CA VAL A 324 -64.70 27.62 0.40
C VAL A 324 -63.84 27.31 -0.83
N ARG A 325 -63.15 26.16 -0.83
CA ARG A 325 -62.43 25.65 -2.01
C ARG A 325 -62.89 24.24 -2.32
N HIS A 326 -63.50 24.11 -3.49
CA HIS A 326 -63.92 22.89 -4.14
C HIS A 326 -62.72 22.02 -4.56
N ASP A 327 -62.85 20.72 -4.26
CA ASP A 327 -62.45 19.55 -5.04
C ASP A 327 -61.34 19.75 -6.09
N ALA A 328 -60.09 19.62 -5.65
CA ALA A 328 -58.96 19.28 -6.51
C ALA A 328 -58.23 18.07 -5.90
N ALA A 329 -58.95 16.96 -5.78
CA ALA A 329 -58.42 15.68 -5.34
C ALA A 329 -57.85 14.92 -6.55
N GLY A 330 -56.54 15.04 -6.77
CA GLY A 330 -55.84 14.12 -7.69
C GLY A 330 -54.67 14.73 -8.44
N ALA A 331 -53.57 15.08 -7.75
CA ALA A 331 -52.20 15.05 -8.29
C ALA A 331 -51.11 15.65 -7.35
N PRO A 332 -50.78 15.03 -6.19
CA PRO A 332 -49.40 15.20 -5.70
C PRO A 332 -48.66 13.93 -5.28
N ALA A 333 -49.32 12.76 -5.18
CA ALA A 333 -48.68 11.55 -4.64
C ALA A 333 -47.47 11.05 -5.47
N ALA A 334 -47.49 11.22 -6.80
CA ALA A 334 -46.39 10.78 -7.67
C ALA A 334 -45.14 11.69 -7.58
N ALA A 335 -45.32 12.99 -7.33
CA ALA A 335 -44.21 13.95 -7.22
C ALA A 335 -43.42 13.77 -5.91
N ASP A 336 -44.07 13.30 -4.85
CA ASP A 336 -43.42 13.05 -3.55
C ASP A 336 -42.60 11.74 -3.54
N GLY A 337 -42.98 10.73 -4.34
CA GLY A 337 -42.22 9.49 -4.51
C GLY A 337 -40.88 9.67 -5.24
N VAL A 338 -40.86 10.45 -6.34
CA VAL A 338 -39.61 10.73 -7.08
C VAL A 338 -38.65 11.56 -6.23
N ARG A 339 -39.17 12.51 -5.43
CA ARG A 339 -38.35 13.38 -4.58
C ARG A 339 -37.76 12.66 -3.37
N SER A 340 -38.47 11.69 -2.78
CA SER A 340 -37.94 10.86 -1.70
C SER A 340 -36.86 9.90 -2.20
N ALA A 341 -37.02 9.35 -3.42
CA ALA A 341 -36.00 8.55 -4.08
C ALA A 341 -34.71 9.35 -4.38
N VAL A 342 -34.82 10.58 -4.87
CA VAL A 342 -33.66 11.46 -5.12
C VAL A 342 -32.94 11.84 -3.82
N LEU A 343 -33.68 12.10 -2.73
CA LEU A 343 -33.08 12.36 -1.42
C LEU A 343 -32.37 11.12 -0.85
N ALA A 344 -32.95 9.93 -1.02
CA ALA A 344 -32.35 8.66 -0.60
C ALA A 344 -31.08 8.33 -1.41
N GLY A 345 -31.10 8.59 -2.72
CA GLY A 345 -29.92 8.45 -3.59
C GLY A 345 -28.80 9.43 -3.21
N ALA A 346 -29.14 10.70 -2.99
CA ALA A 346 -28.17 11.72 -2.56
C ALA A 346 -27.56 11.40 -1.19
N THR A 347 -28.35 10.92 -0.23
CA THR A 347 -27.83 10.54 1.10
C THR A 347 -26.97 9.28 1.04
N GLY A 348 -27.32 8.29 0.20
CA GLY A 348 -26.47 7.12 -0.07
C GLY A 348 -25.10 7.49 -0.65
N ALA A 349 -25.06 8.40 -1.62
CA ALA A 349 -23.82 8.90 -2.19
C ALA A 349 -22.93 9.62 -1.16
N VAL A 350 -23.52 10.40 -0.24
CA VAL A 350 -22.76 11.09 0.81
C VAL A 350 -22.21 10.13 1.85
N VAL A 351 -22.95 9.08 2.21
CA VAL A 351 -22.41 8.01 3.08
C VAL A 351 -21.23 7.32 2.39
N ALA A 352 -21.35 7.00 1.10
CA ALA A 352 -20.25 6.41 0.35
C ALA A 352 -19.01 7.33 0.28
N LEU A 353 -19.21 8.64 0.08
CA LEU A 353 -18.13 9.64 0.10
C LEU A 353 -17.48 9.78 1.49
N GLY A 354 -18.27 9.75 2.58
CA GLY A 354 -17.74 9.79 3.94
C GLY A 354 -16.96 8.53 4.30
N VAL A 355 -17.44 7.36 3.87
CA VAL A 355 -16.73 6.08 3.98
C VAL A 355 -15.42 6.13 3.19
N ALA A 356 -15.45 6.64 1.95
CA ALA A 356 -14.25 6.79 1.13
C ALA A 356 -13.24 7.77 1.76
N ALA A 357 -13.70 8.87 2.36
CA ALA A 357 -12.83 9.86 3.02
C ALA A 357 -12.07 9.27 4.21
N ALA A 358 -12.78 8.55 5.08
CA ALA A 358 -12.19 7.88 6.22
C ALA A 358 -11.24 6.76 5.78
N SER A 359 -11.63 6.01 4.76
CA SER A 359 -10.85 4.93 4.16
C SER A 359 -9.53 5.41 3.57
N VAL A 360 -9.56 6.45 2.73
CA VAL A 360 -8.38 6.96 2.02
C VAL A 360 -7.34 7.47 3.01
N ALA A 361 -7.74 8.23 4.03
CA ALA A 361 -6.82 8.79 5.02
C ALA A 361 -6.04 7.74 5.84
N GLY A 362 -6.60 6.53 5.98
CA GLY A 362 -6.03 5.43 6.75
C GLY A 362 -5.19 4.49 5.92
N LEU A 363 -5.30 4.62 4.60
CA LEU A 363 -4.49 3.93 3.60
C LEU A 363 -3.36 4.79 3.07
N LEU A 364 -3.32 6.09 3.40
CA LEU A 364 -2.22 6.95 3.01
C LEU A 364 -0.91 6.34 3.52
N PRO A 365 0.07 6.09 2.64
CA PRO A 365 1.41 5.77 3.09
C PRO A 365 1.86 6.87 4.06
N ALA A 366 2.71 6.52 5.02
CA ALA A 366 3.32 7.55 5.86
C ALA A 366 3.97 8.59 4.95
N PRO A 367 3.78 9.90 5.21
CA PRO A 367 4.50 10.92 4.46
C PRO A 367 5.97 10.57 4.54
N ALA A 368 6.60 10.49 3.38
CA ALA A 368 7.97 10.06 3.33
C ALA A 368 8.81 11.10 4.12
N PRO A 369 9.78 10.67 4.94
CA PRO A 369 10.46 11.55 5.90
C PRO A 369 11.07 12.75 5.19
N ALA A 370 11.05 13.92 5.83
CA ALA A 370 11.63 15.12 5.26
C ALA A 370 13.10 14.89 4.88
N ALA A 371 13.53 15.49 3.77
CA ALA A 371 14.92 15.41 3.37
C ALA A 371 15.82 16.07 4.45
N VAL A 372 16.77 15.30 5.00
CA VAL A 372 17.74 15.75 5.99
C VAL A 372 19.14 15.78 5.38
N PRO A 373 19.85 16.92 5.38
CA PRO A 373 21.20 17.01 4.82
C PRO A 373 22.13 15.91 5.33
N GLY A 374 22.80 15.24 4.40
CA GLY A 374 23.73 14.14 4.68
C GLY A 374 23.10 12.76 4.89
N GLN A 375 21.77 12.66 4.96
CA GLN A 375 21.07 11.37 4.95
C GLN A 375 20.66 11.01 3.52
N ALA A 376 20.75 9.72 3.19
CA ALA A 376 20.25 9.27 1.91
C ALA A 376 18.73 9.48 1.81
N LEU A 377 18.28 9.96 0.65
CA LEU A 377 16.88 10.13 0.35
C LEU A 377 16.41 8.98 -0.54
N LEU A 378 15.34 8.31 -0.11
CA LEU A 378 14.64 7.29 -0.89
C LEU A 378 13.22 7.77 -1.13
N ARG A 379 12.84 7.88 -2.41
CA ARG A 379 11.55 8.42 -2.84
C ARG A 379 11.03 7.69 -4.04
N THR A 380 9.75 7.84 -4.32
CA THR A 380 9.13 7.38 -5.57
C THR A 380 8.58 8.60 -6.28
N VAL A 381 8.84 8.70 -7.58
CA VAL A 381 8.28 9.75 -8.44
C VAL A 381 7.48 9.13 -9.57
N ALA A 382 6.43 9.81 -10.00
CA ALA A 382 5.68 9.41 -11.19
C ALA A 382 6.35 9.99 -12.44
N LEU A 383 6.85 9.13 -13.32
CA LEU A 383 7.45 9.48 -14.62
C LEU A 383 6.83 8.59 -15.69
N ASP A 384 6.31 9.17 -16.77
CA ASP A 384 5.65 8.43 -17.86
C ASP A 384 4.53 7.49 -17.35
N GLY A 385 3.78 7.97 -16.35
CA GLY A 385 2.72 7.19 -15.69
C GLY A 385 3.21 6.03 -14.80
N VAL A 386 4.53 5.83 -14.67
CA VAL A 386 5.14 4.76 -13.86
C VAL A 386 5.72 5.35 -12.57
N ASN A 387 5.54 4.63 -11.47
CA ASN A 387 6.16 4.96 -10.19
C ASN A 387 7.62 4.47 -10.18
N VAL A 388 8.56 5.38 -10.33
CA VAL A 388 10.01 5.09 -10.38
C VAL A 388 10.64 5.41 -9.02
N PRO A 389 11.27 4.44 -8.34
CA PRO A 389 12.02 4.73 -7.13
C PRO A 389 13.31 5.49 -7.47
N VAL A 390 13.60 6.51 -6.68
CA VAL A 390 14.75 7.41 -6.78
C VAL A 390 15.51 7.40 -5.47
N LEU A 391 16.80 7.06 -5.54
CA LEU A 391 17.75 7.22 -4.44
C LEU A 391 18.63 8.44 -4.73
N VAL A 392 18.83 9.30 -3.72
CA VAL A 392 19.82 10.38 -3.74
C VAL A 392 20.73 10.24 -2.52
N ALA A 393 22.04 10.08 -2.72
CA ALA A 393 23.00 9.92 -1.64
C ALA A 393 24.36 10.60 -1.94
N PRO A 394 25.04 11.21 -0.95
CA PRO A 394 24.67 11.28 0.47
C PRO A 394 23.69 12.44 0.79
N MET A 395 23.24 13.19 -0.21
CA MET A 395 22.45 14.43 -0.07
C MET A 395 23.22 15.54 0.66
N ARG A 396 24.38 15.91 0.10
CA ARG A 396 25.25 17.02 0.57
C ARG A 396 25.67 17.90 -0.61
N PRO A 397 26.19 19.12 -0.41
CA PRO A 397 26.69 19.91 -1.52
C PRO A 397 27.88 19.21 -2.18
N GLY A 398 27.94 19.22 -3.52
CA GLY A 398 28.94 18.52 -4.31
C GLY A 398 28.43 17.22 -4.95
N PRO A 399 29.30 16.23 -5.23
CA PRO A 399 28.92 15.03 -5.96
C PRO A 399 27.94 14.14 -5.18
N ASN A 400 26.80 13.84 -5.77
CA ASN A 400 25.81 12.90 -5.24
C ASN A 400 25.51 11.82 -6.28
N LEU A 401 25.37 10.59 -5.81
CA LEU A 401 24.82 9.52 -6.62
C LEU A 401 23.30 9.66 -6.63
N VAL A 402 22.73 9.70 -7.84
CA VAL A 402 21.30 9.56 -8.09
C VAL A 402 21.06 8.25 -8.83
N GLN A 403 20.18 7.40 -8.30
CA GLN A 403 19.78 6.15 -8.93
C GLN A 403 18.28 6.20 -9.23
N LEU A 404 17.90 5.82 -10.46
CA LEU A 404 16.54 5.44 -10.80
C LEU A 404 16.45 3.92 -10.78
N GLY A 405 15.60 3.35 -9.94
CA GLY A 405 15.32 1.92 -9.97
C GLY A 405 14.38 1.54 -11.12
N GLY A 406 14.17 0.24 -11.29
CA GLY A 406 13.42 -0.31 -12.43
C GLY A 406 14.33 -0.85 -13.54
N SER A 407 13.70 -1.46 -14.53
CA SER A 407 14.35 -1.96 -15.74
C SER A 407 14.20 -0.99 -16.93
N GLY A 408 15.10 -1.04 -17.90
CA GLY A 408 15.01 -0.25 -19.15
C GLY A 408 15.90 1.00 -19.23
N TYR A 409 16.80 1.22 -18.26
CA TYR A 409 17.56 2.48 -18.18
C TYR A 409 19.09 2.33 -18.28
N PRO A 410 19.71 3.21 -19.09
CA PRO A 410 19.24 3.65 -20.40
C PRO A 410 18.88 2.46 -21.30
N ALA A 411 18.06 2.69 -22.33
CA ALA A 411 17.87 1.71 -23.39
C ALA A 411 19.25 1.24 -23.89
N THR A 412 19.44 -0.06 -24.01
CA THR A 412 20.70 -0.72 -24.40
C THR A 412 21.16 -0.41 -25.85
N GLY A 413 20.65 0.67 -26.47
CA GLY A 413 20.91 1.05 -27.85
C GLY A 413 22.14 1.95 -28.09
N ASP A 414 22.49 2.85 -27.16
CA ASP A 414 23.35 4.00 -27.55
C ASP A 414 24.75 4.06 -26.90
N ALA A 415 25.04 3.27 -25.87
CA ALA A 415 26.30 3.38 -25.12
C ALA A 415 27.51 2.63 -25.72
N ALA A 416 27.32 1.82 -26.78
CA ALA A 416 28.39 0.98 -27.33
C ALA A 416 29.36 1.68 -28.31
N THR A 417 29.22 3.00 -28.59
CA THR A 417 30.05 3.67 -29.61
C THR A 417 30.84 4.91 -29.17
N GLN A 418 30.79 5.33 -27.90
CA GLN A 418 31.67 6.39 -27.40
C GLN A 418 32.77 5.86 -26.48
N GLN A 419 33.66 5.05 -27.06
CA GLN A 419 35.00 4.87 -26.51
C GLN A 419 35.95 5.78 -27.32
N PRO A 420 36.70 6.71 -26.71
CA PRO A 420 37.70 7.49 -27.44
C PRO A 420 38.83 6.54 -27.84
N GLY A 421 38.80 6.08 -29.10
CA GLY A 421 39.84 5.20 -29.63
C GLY A 421 41.21 5.91 -29.67
N PRO A 422 42.30 5.26 -29.24
CA PRO A 422 43.64 5.75 -29.52
C PRO A 422 43.92 5.54 -31.01
N GLY A 423 44.30 6.61 -31.71
CA GLY A 423 44.57 6.60 -33.13
C GLY A 423 45.61 5.56 -33.54
N GLY A 424 45.18 4.59 -34.35
CA GLY A 424 46.04 3.60 -34.99
C GLY A 424 45.60 3.42 -36.44
N THR A 425 46.42 3.92 -37.36
CA THR A 425 46.25 3.76 -38.81
C THR A 425 46.53 2.31 -39.21
N GLY A 426 45.55 1.62 -39.82
CA GLY A 426 45.75 0.30 -40.40
C GLY A 426 44.76 0.02 -41.54
N ALA A 427 45.30 -0.17 -42.75
CA ALA A 427 44.61 -0.55 -43.98
C ALA A 427 43.99 -1.96 -43.92
N PRO A 428 43.02 -2.30 -44.81
CA PRO A 428 42.31 -3.56 -44.74
C PRO A 428 43.02 -4.68 -45.51
N SER A 429 43.12 -5.85 -44.89
CA SER A 429 43.40 -7.11 -45.57
C SER A 429 42.23 -8.07 -45.40
N THR A 430 41.49 -8.27 -46.49
CA THR A 430 40.68 -9.47 -46.75
C THR A 430 41.52 -10.74 -46.69
N PRO A 431 40.88 -11.90 -46.43
CA PRO A 431 40.94 -12.93 -47.46
C PRO A 431 39.59 -13.60 -47.75
N ALA A 432 39.51 -14.07 -48.99
CA ALA A 432 38.43 -14.80 -49.61
C ALA A 432 38.73 -16.30 -49.69
N GLY A 433 37.65 -17.09 -49.83
CA GLY A 433 37.61 -18.39 -50.52
C GLY A 433 37.89 -19.62 -49.64
N ALA A 434 37.35 -20.81 -49.91
CA ALA A 434 36.38 -21.29 -50.89
C ALA A 434 36.11 -22.79 -50.60
N ALA A 435 34.93 -23.28 -51.04
CA ALA A 435 34.55 -24.66 -51.42
C ALA A 435 34.70 -25.79 -50.36
N GLY A 436 33.87 -26.82 -50.28
CA GLY A 436 32.82 -27.38 -51.14
C GLY A 436 32.60 -28.84 -50.70
N GLY A 437 31.39 -29.38 -50.84
CA GLY A 437 31.04 -30.76 -50.49
C GLY A 437 29.54 -30.86 -50.17
N GLU A 438 28.69 -30.96 -51.19
CA GLU A 438 28.25 -32.20 -51.86
C GLU A 438 27.15 -32.91 -51.06
N ALA A 439 25.95 -32.90 -51.65
CA ALA A 439 24.67 -33.16 -51.03
C ALA A 439 24.29 -34.65 -51.11
N ASP A 440 23.78 -35.18 -50.00
CA ASP A 440 23.17 -36.51 -49.89
C ASP A 440 21.65 -36.33 -49.64
N PRO A 441 20.74 -36.82 -50.50
CA PRO A 441 19.31 -36.66 -50.32
C PRO A 441 18.71 -37.94 -49.73
N GLY A 442 18.61 -38.03 -48.40
CA GLY A 442 18.05 -39.25 -47.83
C GLY A 442 17.99 -39.32 -46.32
N THR A 443 17.39 -38.35 -45.64
CA THR A 443 16.86 -38.61 -44.29
C THR A 443 15.77 -37.59 -43.94
N ALA A 444 14.55 -38.08 -43.83
CA ALA A 444 13.45 -37.41 -43.16
C ALA A 444 13.79 -37.32 -41.66
N GLY A 445 14.56 -36.30 -41.28
CA GLY A 445 14.74 -35.87 -39.91
C GLY A 445 13.75 -34.75 -39.64
N HIS A 446 12.91 -34.93 -38.62
CA HIS A 446 12.02 -33.88 -38.13
C HIS A 446 12.84 -32.66 -37.72
N ASP A 447 12.76 -31.63 -38.54
CA ASP A 447 13.36 -30.33 -38.31
C ASP A 447 12.62 -29.69 -37.13
N MET A 448 13.20 -29.82 -35.94
CA MET A 448 12.82 -29.07 -34.74
C MET A 448 13.53 -27.70 -34.73
N GLY A 449 13.66 -27.07 -35.89
CA GLY A 449 13.97 -25.65 -36.06
C GLY A 449 12.77 -24.78 -35.66
N GLY A 450 12.21 -25.03 -34.48
CA GLY A 450 11.28 -24.11 -33.84
C GLY A 450 12.08 -22.93 -33.33
N THR A 451 12.16 -21.86 -34.14
CA THR A 451 12.35 -20.51 -33.63
C THR A 451 11.35 -20.33 -32.50
N ALA A 452 11.82 -20.46 -31.26
CA ALA A 452 11.11 -20.06 -30.07
C ALA A 452 11.00 -18.53 -30.13
N GLY A 453 10.04 -18.07 -30.93
CA GLY A 453 9.42 -16.77 -30.79
C GLY A 453 8.81 -16.78 -29.40
N THR A 454 9.62 -16.36 -28.44
CA THR A 454 9.13 -15.91 -27.16
C THR A 454 8.15 -14.79 -27.50
N GLY A 455 6.87 -15.10 -27.39
CA GLY A 455 5.83 -14.10 -27.18
C GLY A 455 6.09 -13.45 -25.82
N GLY A 456 7.22 -12.78 -25.69
CA GLY A 456 7.42 -11.80 -24.65
C GLY A 456 6.37 -10.75 -24.93
N HIS A 457 5.49 -10.53 -23.97
CA HIS A 457 4.90 -9.21 -23.85
C HIS A 457 6.10 -8.26 -23.91
N GLU A 458 6.24 -7.53 -25.02
CA GLU A 458 7.01 -6.30 -25.06
C GLU A 458 6.38 -5.44 -23.97
N MET A 459 6.87 -5.58 -22.74
CA MET A 459 6.85 -4.49 -21.79
C MET A 459 7.55 -3.39 -22.56
N ALA A 460 6.76 -2.42 -23.01
CA ALA A 460 7.23 -1.28 -23.76
C ALA A 460 8.50 -0.81 -23.05
N THR A 461 9.65 -1.04 -23.68
CA THR A 461 10.90 -0.52 -23.17
C THR A 461 10.73 0.98 -23.30
N HIS A 462 10.49 1.65 -22.17
CA HIS A 462 10.37 3.10 -22.09
C HIS A 462 11.76 3.69 -22.39
N GLY A 463 12.14 3.66 -23.67
CA GLY A 463 13.51 3.86 -24.16
C GLY A 463 13.93 5.32 -24.24
N GLY A 464 13.32 6.20 -23.45
CA GLY A 464 13.73 7.59 -23.35
C GLY A 464 15.03 7.72 -22.55
N SER A 465 15.95 8.55 -23.02
CA SER A 465 17.09 8.99 -22.21
C SER A 465 16.56 9.72 -20.97
N ALA A 466 16.77 9.15 -19.78
CA ALA A 466 16.45 9.82 -18.54
C ALA A 466 17.57 10.81 -18.16
N THR A 467 17.20 11.94 -17.55
CA THR A 467 18.15 12.94 -17.05
C THR A 467 17.78 13.43 -15.66
N VAL A 468 18.75 13.96 -14.93
CA VAL A 468 18.54 14.64 -13.64
C VAL A 468 19.29 15.98 -13.58
N ALA A 469 18.66 17.01 -13.02
CA ALA A 469 19.23 18.36 -12.91
C ALA A 469 19.01 18.96 -11.50
N ALA A 470 20.01 19.70 -11.02
CA ALA A 470 20.06 20.36 -9.71
C ALA A 470 20.13 21.90 -9.81
N ASP A 471 19.50 22.49 -10.83
CA ASP A 471 19.58 23.91 -11.28
C ASP A 471 20.60 24.20 -12.41
N GLY A 472 21.33 23.19 -12.88
CA GLY A 472 22.29 23.28 -13.99
C GLY A 472 21.94 22.40 -15.19
N ASP A 473 22.96 22.12 -16.02
CA ASP A 473 22.82 21.24 -17.18
C ASP A 473 22.37 19.82 -16.74
N PRO A 474 21.39 19.22 -17.44
CA PRO A 474 20.91 17.90 -17.09
C PRO A 474 22.00 16.83 -17.28
N VAL A 475 22.15 15.97 -16.28
CA VAL A 475 23.05 14.81 -16.32
C VAL A 475 22.26 13.59 -16.78
N GLY A 476 22.73 12.91 -17.83
CA GLY A 476 22.13 11.67 -18.32
C GLY A 476 22.37 10.49 -17.39
N PHE A 477 21.34 9.67 -17.19
CA PHE A 477 21.49 8.39 -16.49
C PHE A 477 22.18 7.36 -17.38
N VAL A 478 23.14 6.63 -16.82
CA VAL A 478 23.89 5.56 -17.50
C VAL A 478 23.66 4.20 -16.82
N SER A 479 23.90 3.10 -17.53
CA SER A 479 23.87 1.76 -16.92
C SER A 479 25.17 1.52 -16.16
N ARG A 480 25.11 0.73 -15.08
CA ARG A 480 26.31 0.28 -14.37
C ARG A 480 26.37 -1.25 -14.32
N PRO A 481 27.47 -1.88 -14.76
CA PRO A 481 27.57 -3.34 -14.74
C PRO A 481 27.37 -3.90 -13.33
N GLY A 482 26.57 -4.97 -13.23
CA GLY A 482 26.26 -5.63 -11.96
C GLY A 482 25.14 -4.98 -11.16
N ALA A 483 24.45 -3.98 -11.71
CA ALA A 483 23.26 -3.41 -11.10
C ALA A 483 22.24 -2.91 -12.12
N ARG A 484 20.96 -3.10 -11.82
CA ARG A 484 19.83 -2.56 -12.58
C ARG A 484 19.61 -1.06 -12.32
N GLY A 485 18.81 -0.46 -13.20
CA GLY A 485 18.42 0.93 -13.10
C GLY A 485 19.38 1.89 -13.79
N GLY A 486 19.01 3.17 -13.77
CA GLY A 486 19.81 4.28 -14.28
C GLY A 486 20.63 4.93 -13.18
N TRP A 487 21.87 5.30 -13.49
CA TRP A 487 22.81 5.88 -12.53
C TRP A 487 23.37 7.21 -13.03
N ALA A 488 23.34 8.24 -12.19
CA ALA A 488 23.92 9.54 -12.48
C ALA A 488 24.73 10.03 -11.28
N VAL A 489 25.85 10.71 -11.54
CA VAL A 489 26.57 11.46 -10.51
C VAL A 489 26.32 12.93 -10.78
N VAL A 490 25.65 13.60 -9.85
CA VAL A 490 25.20 14.99 -9.99
C VAL A 490 25.93 15.83 -8.96
N ASP A 491 26.60 16.89 -9.41
CA ASP A 491 27.09 17.92 -8.52
C ASP A 491 25.91 18.80 -8.09
N ILE A 492 25.49 18.65 -6.83
CA ILE A 492 24.35 19.38 -6.28
C ILE A 492 24.88 20.64 -5.55
N PRO A 493 24.49 21.86 -5.97
CA PRO A 493 24.88 23.08 -5.29
C PRO A 493 24.42 23.15 -3.83
N ALA A 494 25.10 23.95 -3.00
CA ALA A 494 24.63 24.22 -1.64
C ALA A 494 23.27 24.93 -1.67
N GLY A 495 22.38 24.57 -0.74
CA GLY A 495 21.03 25.13 -0.64
C GLY A 495 20.02 24.59 -1.65
N THR A 496 20.38 23.65 -2.53
CA THR A 496 19.41 23.04 -3.45
C THR A 496 18.31 22.30 -2.68
N THR A 497 17.05 22.64 -2.98
CA THR A 497 15.85 22.09 -2.34
C THR A 497 15.08 21.08 -3.21
N SER A 498 15.46 20.95 -4.47
CA SER A 498 14.80 20.03 -5.40
C SER A 498 15.71 19.60 -6.54
N LEU A 499 15.54 18.37 -7.01
CA LEU A 499 16.08 17.89 -8.27
C LEU A 499 14.95 17.73 -9.28
N THR A 500 15.20 18.02 -10.54
CA THR A 500 14.28 17.68 -11.63
C THR A 500 14.76 16.41 -12.30
N VAL A 501 13.96 15.35 -12.27
CA VAL A 501 14.19 14.12 -13.03
C VAL A 501 13.29 14.17 -14.24
N SER A 502 13.82 13.88 -15.43
CA SER A 502 13.06 13.88 -16.68
C SER A 502 13.25 12.58 -17.45
N MET A 503 12.18 12.10 -18.08
CA MET A 503 12.14 10.86 -18.84
C MET A 503 11.03 10.93 -19.87
N ALA A 504 11.33 10.59 -21.13
CA ALA A 504 10.35 10.53 -22.22
C ALA A 504 9.50 11.81 -22.42
N GLY A 505 10.02 12.98 -22.04
CA GLY A 505 9.31 14.27 -22.11
C GLY A 505 8.51 14.62 -20.85
N ASP A 506 8.34 13.67 -19.93
CA ASP A 506 7.80 13.91 -18.60
C ASP A 506 8.90 14.33 -17.63
N SER A 507 8.54 15.13 -16.63
CA SER A 507 9.45 15.54 -15.56
C SER A 507 8.78 15.48 -14.21
N ALA A 508 9.53 15.02 -13.20
CA ALA A 508 9.12 15.01 -11.82
C ALA A 508 10.14 15.73 -10.94
N THR A 509 9.65 16.42 -9.92
CA THR A 509 10.49 17.09 -8.93
C THR A 509 10.71 16.17 -7.75
N VAL A 510 11.98 15.93 -7.40
CA VAL A 510 12.40 15.20 -6.19
C VAL A 510 12.79 16.23 -5.13
N PRO A 511 12.04 16.39 -4.03
CA PRO A 511 12.42 17.30 -2.96
C PRO A 511 13.68 16.79 -2.26
N VAL A 512 14.74 17.59 -2.27
CA VAL A 512 16.02 17.28 -1.60
C VAL A 512 16.35 18.36 -0.56
N SER A 513 17.31 18.08 0.30
CA SER A 513 17.84 19.07 1.24
C SER A 513 19.31 18.78 1.44
N VAL A 514 20.17 19.44 0.69
CA VAL A 514 21.61 19.19 0.76
C VAL A 514 22.33 20.02 1.83
N GLY A 515 21.66 21.02 2.41
CA GLY A 515 22.24 21.94 3.38
C GLY A 515 23.14 23.01 2.76
N ASP A 516 23.66 23.91 3.59
CA ASP A 516 24.36 25.13 3.14
C ASP A 516 25.89 25.00 3.15
N SER A 517 26.42 24.02 3.88
CA SER A 517 27.86 23.83 4.03
C SER A 517 28.35 22.65 3.21
N VAL A 518 29.37 22.88 2.37
CA VAL A 518 30.15 21.81 1.74
C VAL A 518 30.80 21.00 2.87
N GLY A 519 30.24 19.82 3.17
CA GLY A 519 30.83 18.91 4.14
C GLY A 519 32.07 18.22 3.57
N ASP A 520 32.67 17.32 4.34
CA ASP A 520 33.68 16.41 3.79
C ASP A 520 33.12 15.70 2.56
N ALA A 521 33.92 15.64 1.51
CA ALA A 521 33.53 15.03 0.26
C ALA A 521 33.02 13.59 0.52
N PRO A 522 31.92 13.16 -0.12
CA PRO A 522 31.47 11.79 -0.02
C PRO A 522 32.61 10.83 -0.34
N SER A 523 32.54 9.61 0.19
CA SER A 523 33.48 8.58 -0.22
C SER A 523 33.44 8.47 -1.74
N SER A 524 34.61 8.53 -2.39
CA SER A 524 34.73 8.29 -3.84
C SER A 524 34.19 6.90 -4.23
N ALA A 525 34.05 6.00 -3.26
CA ALA A 525 33.37 4.72 -3.42
C ALA A 525 31.90 4.87 -3.82
N LEU A 526 31.16 5.85 -3.28
CA LEU A 526 29.73 6.02 -3.59
C LEU A 526 29.49 6.49 -5.02
N THR A 527 30.30 7.41 -5.53
CA THR A 527 30.14 7.93 -6.91
C THR A 527 30.91 7.11 -7.95
N GLY A 528 31.94 6.38 -7.52
CA GLY A 528 32.79 5.51 -8.36
C GLY A 528 32.21 4.12 -8.60
N ARG A 529 33.06 3.16 -9.01
CA ARG A 529 32.68 1.79 -9.43
C ARG A 529 31.93 0.99 -8.35
N ASP A 530 32.21 1.26 -7.08
CA ASP A 530 31.55 0.59 -5.95
C ASP A 530 30.19 1.20 -5.59
N GLY A 531 29.77 2.24 -6.30
CA GLY A 531 28.53 2.97 -6.06
C GLY A 531 27.29 2.09 -5.99
N PRO A 532 27.08 1.12 -6.90
CA PRO A 532 25.90 0.26 -6.84
C PRO A 532 25.81 -0.60 -5.57
N GLU A 533 26.93 -1.13 -5.08
CA GLU A 533 26.93 -1.88 -3.83
C GLU A 533 26.65 -0.97 -2.63
N CYS A 534 27.26 0.21 -2.62
CA CYS A 534 27.03 1.20 -1.57
C CYS A 534 25.57 1.66 -1.55
N ALA A 535 24.99 1.94 -2.72
CA ALA A 535 23.58 2.26 -2.88
C ALA A 535 22.67 1.13 -2.37
N SER A 536 22.97 -0.13 -2.69
CA SER A 536 22.19 -1.27 -2.22
C SER A 536 22.23 -1.41 -0.68
N ALA A 537 23.39 -1.19 -0.05
CA ALA A 537 23.51 -1.14 1.41
C ALA A 537 22.72 0.02 2.03
N ILE A 538 22.74 1.20 1.40
CA ILE A 538 21.97 2.37 1.83
C ILE A 538 20.46 2.09 1.77
N VAL A 539 19.98 1.51 0.67
CA VAL A 539 18.56 1.10 0.53
C VAL A 539 18.21 0.07 1.60
N GLY A 540 19.08 -0.91 1.84
CA GLY A 540 18.88 -1.90 2.90
C GLY A 540 18.72 -1.29 4.29
N ALA A 541 19.63 -0.38 4.67
CA ALA A 541 19.53 0.35 5.94
C ALA A 541 18.24 1.19 6.02
N ALA A 542 17.87 1.89 4.95
CA ALA A 542 16.63 2.67 4.88
C ALA A 542 15.36 1.82 5.00
N LEU A 543 15.38 0.56 4.54
CA LEU A 543 14.27 -0.37 4.73
C LEU A 543 14.19 -0.93 6.16
N GLY A 544 15.31 -0.89 6.90
CA GLY A 544 15.38 -1.34 8.28
C GLY A 544 14.97 -0.27 9.29
N GLY A 545 14.97 1.01 8.90
CA GLY A 545 14.77 2.11 9.82
C GLY A 545 14.91 3.48 9.18
N THR A 546 15.38 4.47 9.94
CA THR A 546 15.58 5.82 9.39
C THR A 546 16.89 5.84 8.61
N PRO A 547 16.93 6.37 7.37
CA PRO A 547 18.16 6.47 6.61
C PRO A 547 19.25 7.17 7.42
N GLY A 548 20.31 6.43 7.78
CA GLY A 548 21.45 6.98 8.49
C GLY A 548 22.25 7.92 7.60
N THR A 549 23.11 8.74 8.22
CA THR A 549 24.15 9.45 7.50
C THR A 549 25.08 8.44 6.82
N VAL A 550 25.32 8.60 5.52
CA VAL A 550 26.24 7.71 4.79
C VAL A 550 27.68 8.06 5.19
N THR A 551 28.24 7.32 6.14
CA THR A 551 29.61 7.56 6.65
C THR A 551 30.66 6.71 5.95
N SER A 552 30.28 5.54 5.44
CA SER A 552 31.19 4.63 4.73
C SER A 552 30.43 3.71 3.77
N CYS A 553 31.14 3.23 2.75
CA CYS A 553 30.66 2.21 1.82
C CYS A 553 31.24 0.84 2.17
N PRO A 554 30.52 -0.26 1.91
CA PRO A 554 31.00 -1.62 2.17
C PRO A 554 32.34 -1.97 1.51
N SER A 555 32.68 -1.34 0.38
CA SER A 555 33.94 -1.59 -0.34
C SER A 555 35.18 -0.97 0.31
N GLN A 556 35.01 -0.11 1.32
CA GLN A 556 36.11 0.61 1.96
C GLN A 556 36.85 -0.21 3.03
N ALA A 557 36.31 -1.34 3.47
CA ALA A 557 36.96 -2.20 4.46
C ALA A 557 36.52 -3.66 4.29
N LEU A 558 37.43 -4.59 4.60
CA LEU A 558 37.09 -5.99 4.77
C LEU A 558 36.73 -6.24 6.23
N ASP A 559 35.45 -6.54 6.47
CA ASP A 559 34.96 -6.82 7.82
C ASP A 559 35.43 -8.21 8.32
N PRO A 560 35.63 -8.41 9.64
CA PRO A 560 36.03 -9.72 10.18
C PRO A 560 35.13 -10.90 9.76
N GLU A 561 33.81 -10.72 9.65
CA GLU A 561 32.91 -11.81 9.23
C GLU A 561 33.21 -12.24 7.78
N GLN A 562 33.47 -11.26 6.90
CA GLN A 562 33.84 -11.50 5.51
C GLN A 562 35.22 -12.18 5.41
N ALA A 563 36.18 -11.77 6.24
CA ALA A 563 37.49 -12.41 6.31
C ALA A 563 37.39 -13.88 6.76
N GLY A 564 36.54 -14.17 7.76
CA GLY A 564 36.23 -15.53 8.20
C GLY A 564 35.64 -16.38 7.07
N ALA A 565 34.66 -15.84 6.34
CA ALA A 565 34.03 -16.51 5.19
C ALA A 565 35.00 -16.84 4.05
N LEU A 566 35.89 -15.91 3.71
CA LEU A 566 36.93 -16.15 2.70
C LEU A 566 37.95 -17.19 3.16
N THR A 567 38.35 -17.15 4.43
CA THR A 567 39.28 -18.14 5.01
C THR A 567 38.68 -19.55 4.95
N ALA A 568 37.43 -19.70 5.38
CA ALA A 568 36.70 -20.97 5.31
C ALA A 568 36.61 -21.49 3.86
N THR A 569 36.27 -20.61 2.91
CA THR A 569 36.20 -20.96 1.47
C THR A 569 37.52 -21.49 0.95
N VAL A 570 38.64 -20.83 1.25
CA VAL A 570 39.98 -21.25 0.81
C VAL A 570 40.34 -22.63 1.36
N ARG A 571 40.03 -22.92 2.62
CA ARG A 571 40.26 -24.24 3.23
C ARG A 571 39.41 -25.32 2.56
N THR A 572 38.11 -25.06 2.40
CA THR A 572 37.21 -25.98 1.70
C THR A 572 37.67 -26.26 0.27
N MET A 573 38.16 -25.26 -0.46
CA MET A 573 38.73 -25.44 -1.80
C MET A 573 39.92 -26.40 -1.80
N ALA A 574 40.86 -26.21 -0.87
CA ALA A 574 42.04 -27.06 -0.75
C ALA A 574 41.66 -28.51 -0.37
N GLU A 575 40.72 -28.69 0.56
CA GLU A 575 40.19 -30.00 0.95
C GLU A 575 39.50 -30.72 -0.22
N LYS A 576 38.82 -29.98 -1.10
CA LYS A 576 38.21 -30.50 -2.32
C LYS A 576 39.22 -30.73 -3.46
N GLY A 577 40.51 -30.50 -3.22
CA GLY A 577 41.59 -30.84 -4.13
C GLY A 577 41.89 -29.80 -5.20
N ALA A 578 41.42 -28.56 -5.05
CA ALA A 578 41.88 -27.46 -5.90
C ALA A 578 43.40 -27.28 -5.73
N ARG A 579 44.13 -27.13 -6.84
CA ARG A 579 45.59 -26.95 -6.83
C ARG A 579 46.02 -25.59 -7.38
N ASN A 580 45.41 -25.18 -8.49
CA ASN A 580 45.68 -23.91 -9.15
C ASN A 580 44.47 -22.98 -8.98
N VAL A 581 44.73 -21.71 -8.67
CA VAL A 581 43.67 -20.71 -8.44
C VAL A 581 43.95 -19.44 -9.25
N ARG A 582 42.99 -19.07 -10.10
CA ARG A 582 42.90 -17.71 -10.65
C ARG A 582 42.19 -16.83 -9.63
N LEU A 583 42.91 -15.89 -9.04
CA LEU A 583 42.35 -14.92 -8.09
C LEU A 583 42.14 -13.57 -8.75
N VAL A 584 40.91 -13.06 -8.67
CA VAL A 584 40.50 -11.79 -9.25
C VAL A 584 40.09 -10.83 -8.13
N GLY A 585 40.73 -9.66 -8.10
CA GLY A 585 40.39 -8.55 -7.21
C GLY A 585 40.46 -7.23 -7.97
N ASP A 586 40.17 -6.12 -7.28
CA ASP A 586 40.25 -4.76 -7.81
C ASP A 586 40.98 -3.81 -6.84
N ALA A 587 40.91 -2.51 -7.14
CA ALA A 587 41.58 -1.46 -6.37
C ALA A 587 40.81 -1.00 -5.13
N SER A 588 39.60 -1.52 -4.86
CA SER A 588 38.87 -1.16 -3.64
C SER A 588 39.65 -1.63 -2.41
N PRO A 589 39.67 -0.85 -1.30
CA PRO A 589 40.39 -1.24 -0.09
C PRO A 589 39.98 -2.63 0.43
N ARG A 590 38.69 -2.97 0.36
CA ARG A 590 38.19 -4.31 0.73
C ARG A 590 38.78 -5.39 -0.17
N SER A 591 38.75 -5.22 -1.49
CA SER A 591 39.27 -6.24 -2.43
C SER A 591 40.78 -6.44 -2.28
N VAL A 592 41.54 -5.37 -2.05
CA VAL A 592 42.98 -5.46 -1.78
C VAL A 592 43.25 -6.27 -0.51
N ALA A 593 42.51 -6.02 0.57
CA ALA A 593 42.61 -6.80 1.81
C ALA A 593 42.20 -8.26 1.61
N ALA A 594 41.09 -8.52 0.89
CA ALA A 594 40.60 -9.86 0.59
C ALA A 594 41.58 -10.66 -0.28
N THR A 595 42.17 -10.02 -1.30
CA THR A 595 43.16 -10.63 -2.19
C THR A 595 44.40 -11.06 -1.40
N ARG A 596 44.87 -10.23 -0.47
CA ARG A 596 45.99 -10.58 0.42
C ARG A 596 45.64 -11.78 1.30
N LEU A 597 44.49 -11.73 1.96
CA LEU A 597 43.99 -12.80 2.83
C LEU A 597 43.90 -14.14 2.09
N VAL A 598 43.25 -14.15 0.92
CA VAL A 598 43.05 -15.38 0.12
C VAL A 598 44.39 -15.97 -0.34
N ARG A 599 45.36 -15.13 -0.74
CA ARG A 599 46.71 -15.60 -1.09
C ARG A 599 47.46 -16.16 0.11
N ASP A 600 47.35 -15.52 1.27
CA ASP A 600 48.07 -15.94 2.47
C ASP A 600 47.53 -17.26 3.01
N GLU A 601 46.21 -17.39 3.15
CA GLU A 601 45.56 -18.64 3.56
C GLU A 601 45.72 -19.73 2.50
N GLY A 602 45.63 -19.39 1.22
CA GLY A 602 45.78 -20.37 0.14
C GLY A 602 47.18 -20.96 0.11
N ARG A 603 48.22 -20.15 0.32
CA ARG A 603 49.61 -20.65 0.43
C ARG A 603 49.79 -21.60 1.62
N LYS A 604 49.17 -21.31 2.77
CA LYS A 604 49.17 -22.22 3.94
C LYS A 604 48.47 -23.54 3.62
N ALA A 605 47.42 -23.50 2.80
CA ALA A 605 46.65 -24.66 2.38
C ALA A 605 47.22 -25.39 1.13
N GLY A 606 48.36 -24.95 0.59
CA GLY A 606 49.02 -25.59 -0.56
C GLY A 606 48.42 -25.22 -1.93
N LEU A 607 47.64 -24.14 -2.03
CA LEU A 607 47.13 -23.61 -3.30
C LEU A 607 48.17 -22.77 -4.04
N ALA A 608 48.26 -22.94 -5.35
CA ALA A 608 49.10 -22.15 -6.23
C ALA A 608 48.29 -21.03 -6.93
N PHE A 609 48.77 -19.80 -6.85
CA PHE A 609 48.19 -18.65 -7.53
C PHE A 609 49.09 -18.23 -8.69
N THR A 610 48.82 -18.73 -9.90
CA THR A 610 49.62 -18.43 -11.08
C THR A 610 48.90 -17.43 -11.99
N PRO A 611 49.62 -16.49 -12.65
CA PRO A 611 49.01 -15.60 -13.63
C PRO A 611 48.30 -16.34 -14.78
N ASP A 612 48.87 -17.48 -15.19
CA ASP A 612 48.34 -18.31 -16.27
C ASP A 612 47.20 -19.24 -15.85
N ALA A 613 46.79 -19.22 -14.58
CA ALA A 613 45.68 -20.06 -14.11
C ALA A 613 44.39 -19.83 -14.90
N GLY A 614 44.23 -18.67 -15.56
CA GLY A 614 43.10 -18.40 -16.47
C GLY A 614 43.05 -19.26 -17.73
N ASN A 615 44.16 -19.92 -18.10
CA ASN A 615 44.26 -20.82 -19.24
C ASN A 615 44.24 -22.30 -18.82
N ASP A 616 44.36 -22.59 -17.52
CA ASP A 616 44.29 -23.96 -17.00
C ASP A 616 42.81 -24.35 -16.78
N PRO A 617 42.27 -25.32 -17.55
CA PRO A 617 40.89 -25.77 -17.38
C PRO A 617 40.64 -26.37 -15.99
N ASN A 618 41.66 -26.88 -15.30
CA ASN A 618 41.54 -27.49 -13.97
C ASN A 618 41.71 -26.50 -12.81
N SER A 619 41.96 -25.22 -13.11
CA SER A 619 42.04 -24.20 -12.07
C SER A 619 40.68 -23.98 -11.38
N ALA A 620 40.69 -23.43 -10.18
CA ALA A 620 39.53 -22.77 -9.60
C ALA A 620 39.59 -21.26 -9.88
N LEU A 621 38.43 -20.62 -10.00
CA LEU A 621 38.30 -19.17 -10.07
C LEU A 621 37.82 -18.64 -8.71
N VAL A 622 38.50 -17.64 -8.16
CA VAL A 622 38.07 -16.93 -6.95
C VAL A 622 37.93 -15.45 -7.27
N VAL A 623 36.74 -14.89 -7.08
CA VAL A 623 36.44 -13.48 -7.35
C VAL A 623 36.16 -12.75 -6.04
N VAL A 624 37.04 -11.82 -5.68
CA VAL A 624 36.94 -10.94 -4.50
C VAL A 624 36.96 -9.46 -4.89
N SER A 625 36.56 -9.12 -6.12
CA SER A 625 36.36 -7.73 -6.58
C SER A 625 34.98 -7.19 -6.16
N GLY A 626 34.71 -5.94 -6.47
CA GLY A 626 33.39 -5.33 -6.54
C GLY A 626 32.59 -5.79 -7.77
N TRP A 627 31.36 -5.31 -7.87
CA TRP A 627 30.34 -5.83 -8.79
C TRP A 627 30.69 -5.64 -10.27
N GLU A 628 31.16 -4.46 -10.66
CA GLU A 628 31.47 -4.11 -12.05
C GLU A 628 32.55 -5.06 -12.61
N GLN A 629 33.69 -5.16 -11.93
CA GLN A 629 34.79 -6.04 -12.32
C GLN A 629 34.39 -7.53 -12.28
N ALA A 630 33.52 -7.93 -11.36
CA ALA A 630 33.01 -9.30 -11.29
C ALA A 630 32.13 -9.63 -12.50
N VAL A 631 31.27 -8.70 -12.94
CA VAL A 631 30.45 -8.90 -14.15
C VAL A 631 31.31 -9.10 -15.38
N ASP A 632 32.33 -8.28 -15.58
CA ASP A 632 33.21 -8.38 -16.74
C ASP A 632 33.93 -9.74 -16.78
N VAL A 633 34.51 -10.15 -15.65
CA VAL A 633 35.28 -11.39 -15.54
C VAL A 633 34.39 -12.62 -15.68
N LEU A 634 33.22 -12.63 -15.03
CA LEU A 634 32.29 -13.75 -15.11
C LEU A 634 31.69 -13.85 -16.52
N GLY A 635 31.40 -12.72 -17.15
CA GLY A 635 30.95 -12.67 -18.54
C GLY A 635 31.99 -13.25 -19.51
N GLU A 636 33.26 -12.87 -19.37
CA GLU A 636 34.39 -13.40 -20.14
C GLU A 636 34.57 -14.91 -19.93
N VAL A 637 34.47 -15.37 -18.68
CA VAL A 637 34.57 -16.79 -18.33
C VAL A 637 33.41 -17.58 -18.93
N ARG A 638 32.18 -17.10 -18.80
CA ARG A 638 30.99 -17.74 -19.38
C ARG A 638 31.08 -17.84 -20.91
N GLN A 639 31.55 -16.79 -21.58
CA GLN A 639 31.75 -16.79 -23.03
C GLN A 639 32.79 -17.84 -23.45
N ARG A 640 33.91 -17.95 -22.74
CA ARG A 640 34.93 -18.98 -23.01
C ARG A 640 34.46 -20.39 -22.71
N ALA A 641 33.70 -20.56 -21.63
CA ALA A 641 33.12 -21.85 -21.23
C ALA A 641 32.23 -22.47 -22.32
N ALA A 642 31.68 -21.65 -23.22
CA ALA A 642 30.87 -22.12 -24.35
C ALA A 642 31.69 -22.92 -25.39
N THR A 643 33.00 -22.67 -25.50
CA THR A 643 33.88 -23.34 -26.48
C THR A 643 34.92 -24.24 -25.83
N THR A 644 35.32 -23.96 -24.59
CA THR A 644 36.38 -24.70 -23.90
C THR A 644 36.06 -24.79 -22.41
N PRO A 645 36.15 -25.97 -21.77
CA PRO A 645 35.98 -26.07 -20.33
C PRO A 645 36.93 -25.10 -19.60
N THR A 646 36.39 -24.22 -18.79
CA THR A 646 37.16 -23.30 -17.94
C THR A 646 36.81 -23.53 -16.49
N HIS A 647 37.82 -23.49 -15.62
CA HIS A 647 37.66 -23.48 -14.16
C HIS A 647 36.91 -24.69 -13.57
N LEU A 648 37.27 -25.91 -13.97
CA LEU A 648 36.71 -27.17 -13.46
C LEU A 648 36.92 -27.36 -11.94
N GLY A 649 37.86 -26.62 -11.33
CA GLY A 649 38.02 -26.54 -9.88
C GLY A 649 36.91 -25.77 -9.17
N GLY A 650 35.97 -25.16 -9.91
CA GLY A 650 34.84 -24.39 -9.41
C GLY A 650 35.05 -22.88 -9.50
N THR A 651 33.93 -22.14 -9.50
CA THR A 651 33.91 -20.67 -9.42
C THR A 651 33.41 -20.25 -8.04
N PHE A 652 34.26 -19.60 -7.26
CA PHE A 652 33.97 -19.13 -5.90
C PHE A 652 33.89 -17.61 -5.90
N LEU A 653 32.83 -17.08 -5.32
CA LEU A 653 32.57 -15.65 -5.24
C LEU A 653 32.63 -15.19 -3.78
N ALA A 654 33.12 -13.97 -3.56
CA ALA A 654 33.04 -13.33 -2.26
C ALA A 654 31.58 -13.13 -1.80
N PRO A 655 31.31 -13.09 -0.48
CA PRO A 655 29.95 -13.00 0.07
C PRO A 655 29.13 -11.83 -0.48
N TRP A 656 29.78 -10.68 -0.70
CA TRP A 656 29.13 -9.44 -1.18
C TRP A 656 28.77 -9.47 -2.68
N LEU A 657 29.16 -10.52 -3.41
CA LEU A 657 28.80 -10.72 -4.81
C LEU A 657 27.46 -11.48 -4.98
N LEU A 658 26.77 -11.82 -3.89
CA LEU A 658 25.38 -12.27 -3.95
C LEU A 658 24.48 -11.09 -4.34
N THR A 659 24.25 -10.96 -5.64
CA THR A 659 23.24 -10.10 -6.27
C THR A 659 22.86 -10.70 -7.62
N GLY A 660 21.59 -10.61 -7.99
CA GLY A 660 21.06 -11.25 -9.20
C GLY A 660 21.80 -10.86 -10.48
N ASP A 661 22.24 -9.61 -10.62
CA ASP A 661 22.90 -9.12 -11.84
C ASP A 661 24.32 -9.64 -12.02
N VAL A 662 25.05 -9.87 -10.93
CA VAL A 662 26.37 -10.53 -10.93
C VAL A 662 26.19 -12.02 -11.16
N LEU A 663 25.26 -12.66 -10.45
CA LEU A 663 25.04 -14.11 -10.56
C LEU A 663 24.60 -14.56 -11.95
N ARG A 664 23.83 -13.72 -12.67
CA ARG A 664 23.44 -14.00 -14.06
C ARG A 664 24.61 -14.12 -15.02
N GLN A 665 25.81 -13.65 -14.66
CA GLN A 665 26.99 -13.73 -15.51
C GLN A 665 27.70 -15.08 -15.46
N THR A 666 27.34 -15.97 -14.54
CA THR A 666 27.95 -17.30 -14.42
C THR A 666 26.92 -18.41 -14.61
N ALA A 667 27.39 -19.57 -15.11
CA ALA A 667 26.57 -20.78 -15.18
C ALA A 667 26.34 -21.38 -13.79
N SER A 668 27.39 -21.40 -12.97
CA SER A 668 27.35 -21.83 -11.58
C SER A 668 28.44 -21.11 -10.75
N ALA A 669 28.17 -20.90 -9.47
CA ALA A 669 29.12 -20.34 -8.52
C ALA A 669 28.85 -20.82 -7.09
N PHE A 670 29.87 -20.70 -6.24
CA PHE A 670 29.78 -20.96 -4.81
C PHE A 670 30.01 -19.67 -4.02
N LEU A 671 29.16 -19.40 -3.03
CA LEU A 671 29.23 -18.23 -2.16
C LEU A 671 29.26 -18.66 -0.69
N PRO A 672 30.19 -18.16 0.12
CA PRO A 672 30.13 -18.34 1.56
C PRO A 672 29.18 -17.30 2.16
N LEU A 673 28.05 -17.72 2.75
CA LEU A 673 27.08 -16.79 3.34
C LEU A 673 26.87 -17.10 4.83
N SER A 674 26.78 -16.03 5.62
CA SER A 674 26.43 -16.05 7.05
C SER A 674 24.91 -16.05 7.30
N PHE A 675 24.13 -16.18 6.24
CA PHE A 675 22.68 -16.23 6.28
C PHE A 675 22.17 -17.13 5.15
N ALA A 676 20.97 -17.67 5.29
CA ALA A 676 20.34 -18.46 4.25
C ALA A 676 19.36 -17.59 3.45
N PRO A 677 19.52 -17.44 2.11
CA PRO A 677 18.60 -16.62 1.31
C PRO A 677 17.13 -17.03 1.42
N ASN A 678 16.84 -18.27 1.79
CA ASN A 678 15.50 -18.81 2.02
C ASN A 678 15.03 -18.77 3.48
N GLU A 679 15.80 -18.20 4.41
CA GLU A 679 15.34 -18.00 5.79
C GLU A 679 14.26 -16.90 5.88
N PRO A 680 13.38 -16.94 6.90
CA PRO A 680 12.28 -15.98 7.04
C PRO A 680 12.72 -14.52 7.02
N GLU A 681 13.85 -14.19 7.63
CA GLU A 681 14.40 -12.84 7.73
C GLU A 681 14.91 -12.34 6.38
N ALA A 682 15.67 -13.15 5.65
CA ALA A 682 16.14 -12.83 4.30
C ALA A 682 14.98 -12.65 3.31
N GLN A 683 13.93 -13.47 3.44
CA GLN A 683 12.71 -13.35 2.63
C GLN A 683 11.91 -12.10 2.99
N ARG A 684 11.82 -11.74 4.27
CA ARG A 684 11.20 -10.49 4.71
C ARG A 684 11.90 -9.28 4.12
N PHE A 685 13.24 -9.27 4.09
CA PHE A 685 14.01 -8.21 3.42
C PHE A 685 13.70 -8.16 1.91
N ALA A 686 13.78 -9.30 1.21
CA ALA A 686 13.55 -9.34 -0.23
C ALA A 686 12.14 -8.86 -0.61
N LEU A 687 11.12 -9.23 0.16
CA LEU A 687 9.74 -8.75 -0.02
C LEU A 687 9.60 -7.25 0.27
N ALA A 688 10.24 -6.74 1.33
CA ALA A 688 10.24 -5.31 1.63
C ALA A 688 10.95 -4.49 0.53
N LEU A 689 12.04 -5.02 -0.01
CA LEU A 689 12.73 -4.43 -1.15
C LEU A 689 11.84 -4.43 -2.39
N ALA A 690 11.25 -5.58 -2.76
CA ALA A 690 10.37 -5.68 -3.93
C ALA A 690 9.15 -4.74 -3.84
N ALA A 691 8.59 -4.56 -2.64
CA ALA A 691 7.44 -3.68 -2.42
C ALA A 691 7.77 -2.19 -2.55
N THR A 692 9.03 -1.79 -2.36
CA THR A 692 9.46 -0.38 -2.36
C THR A 692 10.29 -0.03 -3.61
N HIS A 693 11.03 -1.00 -4.14
CA HIS A 693 11.97 -0.91 -5.25
C HIS A 693 11.72 -2.07 -6.21
N PRO A 694 10.61 -2.02 -6.97
CA PRO A 694 10.32 -3.06 -7.95
C PRO A 694 11.51 -3.24 -8.91
N ASP A 695 11.67 -4.47 -9.38
CA ASP A 695 12.76 -4.94 -10.27
C ASP A 695 14.19 -4.87 -9.71
N THR A 696 14.38 -4.42 -8.46
CA THR A 696 15.67 -4.44 -7.78
C THR A 696 15.87 -5.80 -7.12
N ALA A 697 16.88 -6.55 -7.57
CA ALA A 697 17.23 -7.82 -6.93
C ALA A 697 17.81 -7.56 -5.52
N PRO A 698 17.47 -8.39 -4.51
CA PRO A 698 18.11 -8.29 -3.22
C PRO A 698 19.61 -8.61 -3.34
N SER A 699 20.41 -7.98 -2.48
CA SER A 699 21.85 -8.20 -2.42
C SER A 699 22.28 -8.53 -0.99
N ALA A 700 23.41 -9.23 -0.84
CA ALA A 700 24.00 -9.46 0.48
C ALA A 700 24.30 -8.14 1.22
N SER A 701 24.86 -7.15 0.53
CA SER A 701 25.20 -5.85 1.15
C SER A 701 23.95 -5.09 1.62
N GLY A 702 22.84 -5.17 0.88
CA GLY A 702 21.54 -4.63 1.30
C GLY A 702 20.95 -5.36 2.49
N TYR A 703 20.95 -6.69 2.46
CA TYR A 703 20.41 -7.50 3.57
C TYR A 703 21.17 -7.31 4.87
N LEU A 704 22.51 -7.32 4.82
CA LEU A 704 23.34 -7.15 6.01
C LEU A 704 23.17 -5.75 6.64
N ALA A 705 22.96 -4.72 5.81
CA ALA A 705 22.65 -3.38 6.29
C ALA A 705 21.26 -3.32 6.95
N TRP A 706 20.25 -3.92 6.30
CA TRP A 706 18.90 -4.05 6.85
C TRP A 706 18.88 -4.80 8.18
N ALA A 707 19.51 -5.98 8.23
CA ALA A 707 19.57 -6.85 9.39
C ALA A 707 20.21 -6.14 10.58
N ARG A 708 21.29 -5.37 10.35
CA ARG A 708 21.95 -4.56 11.38
C ARG A 708 21.02 -3.52 11.97
N GLU A 709 20.27 -2.81 11.14
CA GLU A 709 19.36 -1.75 11.58
C GLU A 709 18.21 -2.30 12.44
N ILE A 710 17.70 -3.48 12.10
CA ILE A 710 16.61 -4.12 12.88
C ILE A 710 17.12 -5.06 14.00
N GLY A 711 18.44 -5.16 14.19
CA GLY A 711 19.05 -5.99 15.23
C GLY A 711 18.98 -7.50 14.98
N VAL A 712 18.79 -7.94 13.73
CA VAL A 712 18.90 -9.35 13.33
C VAL A 712 20.37 -9.75 13.31
N ARG A 713 20.68 -10.87 13.97
CA ARG A 713 22.01 -11.46 13.98
C ARG A 713 22.14 -12.50 12.87
N THR A 714 23.24 -12.44 12.14
CA THR A 714 23.66 -13.47 11.18
C THR A 714 24.38 -14.62 11.90
N ASP A 715 24.51 -15.77 11.25
CA ASP A 715 25.30 -16.89 11.75
C ASP A 715 26.79 -16.52 11.64
N PRO A 716 27.57 -16.55 12.75
CA PRO A 716 29.01 -16.30 12.69
C PRO A 716 29.77 -17.34 11.87
N ARG A 717 29.19 -18.52 11.60
CA ARG A 717 29.80 -19.59 10.80
C ARG A 717 29.15 -19.64 9.41
N PRO A 718 29.87 -19.23 8.36
CA PRO A 718 29.31 -19.20 7.03
C PRO A 718 29.10 -20.62 6.50
N SER A 719 28.03 -20.83 5.75
CA SER A 719 27.82 -22.04 4.96
C SER A 719 28.10 -21.75 3.48
N LEU A 720 28.50 -22.77 2.72
CA LEU A 720 28.70 -22.64 1.29
C LEU A 720 27.37 -22.86 0.56
N TYR A 721 27.01 -21.90 -0.30
CA TYR A 721 25.82 -21.95 -1.12
C TYR A 721 26.20 -22.07 -2.59
N GLY A 722 25.53 -22.97 -3.31
CA GLY A 722 25.60 -23.05 -4.76
C GLY A 722 24.56 -22.12 -5.39
N ALA A 723 25.01 -21.24 -6.27
CA ALA A 723 24.16 -20.43 -7.12
C ALA A 723 24.27 -20.94 -8.56
N ALA A 724 23.13 -21.24 -9.20
CA ALA A 724 23.11 -21.67 -10.59
C ALA A 724 21.90 -21.08 -11.31
N ALA A 725 22.09 -20.75 -12.59
CA ALA A 725 20.96 -20.45 -13.46
C ALA A 725 20.16 -21.75 -13.64
N VAL A 726 18.91 -21.75 -13.20
CA VAL A 726 18.02 -22.89 -13.35
C VAL A 726 16.72 -22.35 -13.91
N ASN A 727 16.50 -22.63 -15.18
CA ASN A 727 15.19 -22.44 -15.77
C ASN A 727 14.36 -23.67 -15.42
N VAL A 728 13.83 -23.71 -14.19
CA VAL A 728 12.87 -24.75 -13.83
C VAL A 728 11.50 -24.30 -14.32
N PRO A 729 10.86 -24.97 -15.30
CA PRO A 729 9.45 -24.77 -15.59
C PRO A 729 8.60 -25.39 -14.47
N MET A 730 8.62 -24.80 -13.27
CA MET A 730 7.79 -25.23 -12.15
C MET A 730 7.07 -24.01 -11.55
N SER A 731 5.75 -23.99 -11.67
CA SER A 731 4.90 -23.16 -10.81
C SER A 731 4.07 -24.09 -9.92
N ILE A 732 4.19 -23.93 -8.60
CA ILE A 732 3.25 -24.49 -7.63
C ILE A 732 2.00 -23.60 -7.69
N GLU A 733 0.87 -24.18 -8.10
CA GLU A 733 -0.40 -23.47 -8.22
C GLU A 733 -1.11 -23.38 -6.85
N PRO A 734 -1.62 -22.20 -6.47
CA PRO A 734 -2.72 -22.12 -5.51
C PRO A 734 -3.96 -22.77 -6.15
N GLN A 735 -4.63 -23.69 -5.45
CA GLN A 735 -5.86 -24.31 -5.95
C GLN A 735 -6.88 -23.23 -6.34
N GLY A 736 -7.16 -23.09 -7.64
CA GLY A 736 -8.26 -22.27 -8.16
C GLY A 736 -7.93 -21.16 -9.17
N SER A 737 -6.67 -20.93 -9.57
CA SER A 737 -6.35 -19.94 -10.63
C SER A 737 -6.19 -20.59 -12.00
N SER A 738 -7.14 -20.37 -12.92
CA SER A 738 -7.12 -20.90 -14.30
C SER A 738 -6.41 -19.98 -15.31
N GLY A 739 -5.26 -19.41 -14.96
CA GLY A 739 -4.51 -18.48 -15.81
C GLY A 739 -3.01 -18.79 -15.82
N HIS A 740 -2.46 -18.97 -17.01
CA HIS A 740 -1.13 -19.53 -17.28
C HIS A 740 0.05 -18.70 -16.72
N HIS A 741 1.02 -19.41 -16.09
CA HIS A 741 2.35 -18.98 -15.64
C HIS A 741 2.38 -18.10 -14.38
N GLY A 742 2.87 -18.65 -13.26
CA GLY A 742 3.28 -17.84 -12.12
C GLY A 742 4.32 -16.81 -12.57
N GLY A 743 4.05 -15.54 -12.38
CA GLY A 743 4.97 -14.47 -12.75
C GLY A 743 6.34 -14.62 -12.07
N PRO A 744 7.38 -13.92 -12.57
CA PRO A 744 8.69 -13.94 -11.93
C PRO A 744 8.56 -13.54 -10.46
N ASP A 745 9.14 -14.33 -9.56
CA ASP A 745 9.18 -14.01 -8.13
C ASP A 745 9.99 -12.71 -7.94
N PRO A 746 9.33 -11.59 -7.57
CA PRO A 746 10.00 -10.31 -7.44
C PRO A 746 10.96 -10.28 -6.23
N ALA A 747 10.85 -11.23 -5.31
CA ALA A 747 11.74 -11.41 -4.15
C ALA A 747 12.85 -12.44 -4.39
N ALA A 748 13.02 -12.92 -5.63
CA ALA A 748 14.05 -13.90 -5.95
C ALA A 748 15.47 -13.32 -5.80
N TRP A 749 16.29 -13.95 -4.96
CA TRP A 749 17.71 -13.62 -4.78
C TRP A 749 18.57 -13.82 -6.03
N PHE A 750 18.16 -14.74 -6.88
CA PHE A 750 18.75 -14.96 -8.19
C PHE A 750 17.62 -15.10 -9.22
N PRO A 751 17.18 -13.98 -9.84
CA PRO A 751 16.13 -14.04 -10.85
C PRO A 751 16.55 -14.93 -12.04
N GLY A 752 15.77 -15.98 -12.31
CA GLY A 752 16.10 -17.01 -13.32
C GLY A 752 17.10 -18.08 -12.83
N GLY A 753 17.35 -18.15 -11.53
CA GLY A 753 18.25 -19.10 -10.91
C GLY A 753 17.81 -19.52 -9.51
N THR A 754 18.67 -20.26 -8.83
CA THR A 754 18.47 -20.68 -7.44
C THR A 754 19.76 -20.53 -6.65
N VAL A 755 19.61 -20.31 -5.35
CA VAL A 755 20.71 -20.31 -4.38
C VAL A 755 20.36 -21.32 -3.30
N VAL A 756 21.14 -22.41 -3.21
CA VAL A 756 20.87 -23.54 -2.31
C VAL A 756 22.09 -23.84 -1.44
N PRO A 757 21.90 -24.24 -0.17
CA PRO A 757 23.02 -24.66 0.66
C PRO A 757 23.63 -25.95 0.10
N VAL A 758 24.95 -25.97 -0.05
CA VAL A 758 25.72 -27.15 -0.51
C VAL A 758 26.66 -27.69 0.57
N SER A 759 26.78 -26.98 1.69
CA SER A 759 27.46 -27.45 2.90
C SER A 759 26.66 -27.08 4.15
N GLY A 760 26.99 -27.73 5.28
CA GLY A 760 26.67 -27.17 6.58
C GLY A 760 27.56 -25.97 6.93
N PRO A 761 27.44 -25.42 8.17
CA PRO A 761 28.31 -24.37 8.65
C PRO A 761 29.78 -24.79 8.58
N MET A 762 30.59 -23.99 7.90
CA MET A 762 32.03 -24.20 7.78
C MET A 762 32.72 -23.73 9.05
N GLU A 763 33.85 -24.36 9.39
CA GLU A 763 34.68 -23.91 10.51
C GLU A 763 35.32 -22.56 10.15
N GLY A 764 34.84 -21.49 10.80
CA GLY A 764 35.57 -20.22 10.89
C GLY A 764 36.81 -20.40 11.77
N SER A 765 37.86 -19.62 11.53
CA SER A 765 38.98 -19.57 12.50
C SER A 765 38.45 -19.16 13.89
N PRO A 766 38.95 -19.77 14.97
CA PRO A 766 38.62 -19.36 16.33
C PRO A 766 39.06 -17.93 16.66
#